data_AF-A0A8T2LN33-F1
#
_entry.id   AF-A0A8T2LN33-F1
#
_cell.length_a   1.000
_cell.length_b   1.000
_cell.length_c   1.000
_cell.angle_alpha   90.00
_cell.angle_beta   90.00
_cell.angle_gamma   90.00
#
_symmetry.space_group_name_H-M   'P 1'
#
loop_
_entity.id
_entity.type
_entity.pdbx_description
1 polymer ?
#
loop_
_entity_poly.entity_id
_entity_poly.type
_entity_poly.pdbx_seq_one_letter_code
_entity_poly.pdbx_strand_id
1 'polypeptide(L)'
;MIHPEPSWDHHVPLPKLGPLYSRLLVALVSLICFINSYDGDFVFDDSEAILNNKDLNPDTPLSNIWKNDFWGSNLSSNSSHKSYRPLTVLTFRLNYLLAGGLYPVGFHVLNIGLHCVISALMIDVFATLIGGLACDGTAKRLGHVPKASLLAALFFAAHPVHTESVAGIVGRADLLCALFFQLSFLSYCRAFQDGDKSDKFSVSWIVVSLLLCAVAMLCKEQGITVLGVNGVFDILVICNLDIYELTHKLLVRRKTADVGVWISRGLIIRLALLLFCGSLLLYARWRIMGTGPPAFTEVDNPASFAENVFLRIVNYNYYYSLNAWLLLCPWWLCFDWSMGCVPLIKSAGDWRIVWLLLLWACLIGLIKQALCSPDSSKRRTLTFGLVLLVIPFLPASNLFFRVGFVIAERVLYLSTAGYCLVLAYAGAHCCCRWRKHKKLLQAAMLALLGMNVVRCAHRSQQWTSEQSLFTSALSVCPLNAKVHYNVGKNLADHGNQSAAIKYYREAVRLHPKYVHAMNNLGNILKEKNELQEAEELLSTAVHIQPDFAAAWMNLGIVQNSLKKFDKAEQSYWNAIKFRKKYPDCYYNLGRLYAELDRHVDALNAWRNATMLKSDHSLAWNNMVILLDNTGNLAQAELIGKEALKILPKDHTIMFSLANVLGKQQKYKESEGFFLNALKINPNAASCHGNLAVLYHRWGKLDLAKKHYELSLKLDPKAPGTNENYNMLKRKLEQRQRTAG
;
A
#
# COMPACT_ATOMS: atom_id res chain seq x y z
N MET A 1 44.81 16.74 -0.62
CA MET A 1 45.60 16.30 -1.79
C MET A 1 44.75 16.51 -3.04
N ILE A 2 45.25 17.23 -4.03
CA ILE A 2 44.55 17.52 -5.30
C ILE A 2 44.77 16.31 -6.21
N HIS A 3 43.76 15.46 -6.38
CA HIS A 3 43.79 14.47 -7.45
C HIS A 3 43.35 15.16 -8.75
N PRO A 4 44.10 15.03 -9.86
CA PRO A 4 43.65 15.56 -11.15
C PRO A 4 42.29 14.94 -11.56
N GLU A 5 41.46 15.71 -12.27
CA GLU A 5 40.20 15.20 -12.84
C GLU A 5 40.46 13.83 -13.52
N PRO A 6 39.61 12.80 -13.29
CA PRO A 6 39.81 11.52 -13.93
C PRO A 6 39.83 11.68 -15.45
N SER A 7 40.85 11.11 -16.12
CA SER A 7 41.05 11.28 -17.57
C SER A 7 39.83 10.87 -18.43
N TRP A 8 38.99 9.98 -17.89
CA TRP A 8 37.77 9.50 -18.53
C TRP A 8 36.57 10.45 -18.41
N ASP A 9 36.56 11.41 -17.48
CA ASP A 9 35.45 12.36 -17.28
C ASP A 9 35.24 13.25 -18.51
N HIS A 10 36.32 13.58 -19.23
CA HIS A 10 36.26 14.35 -20.48
C HIS A 10 35.46 13.67 -21.60
N HIS A 11 35.26 12.36 -21.53
CA HIS A 11 34.53 11.59 -22.54
C HIS A 11 33.02 11.54 -22.30
N VAL A 12 32.53 12.05 -21.18
CA VAL A 12 31.09 12.12 -20.85
C VAL A 12 30.39 13.14 -21.77
N PRO A 13 29.21 12.80 -22.36
CA PRO A 13 28.52 13.64 -23.34
C PRO A 13 27.71 14.79 -22.73
N LEU A 14 28.28 15.51 -21.75
CA LEU A 14 27.62 16.63 -21.08
C LEU A 14 28.51 17.88 -21.05
N PRO A 15 27.93 19.09 -21.05
CA PRO A 15 28.68 20.32 -20.83
C PRO A 15 29.21 20.39 -19.39
N LYS A 16 30.30 21.14 -19.17
CA LYS A 16 30.72 21.50 -17.80
C LYS A 16 29.76 22.56 -17.28
N LEU A 17 29.06 22.26 -16.19
CA LEU A 17 28.07 23.15 -15.58
C LEU A 17 28.49 23.54 -14.16
N GLY A 18 28.15 24.76 -13.76
CA GLY A 18 28.33 25.22 -12.39
C GLY A 18 27.42 24.44 -11.43
N PRO A 19 27.77 24.35 -10.12
CA PRO A 19 27.03 23.54 -9.15
C PRO A 19 25.53 23.85 -9.05
N LEU A 20 25.14 25.12 -9.14
CA LEU A 20 23.74 25.53 -9.11
C LEU A 20 22.97 25.02 -10.33
N TYR A 21 23.49 25.28 -11.53
CA TYR A 21 22.86 24.85 -12.79
C TYR A 21 22.75 23.32 -12.89
N SER A 22 23.78 22.59 -12.44
CA SER A 22 23.76 21.13 -12.38
C SER A 22 22.63 20.60 -11.49
N ARG A 23 22.45 21.19 -10.30
CA ARG A 23 21.36 20.80 -9.38
C ARG A 23 19.98 21.13 -9.94
N LEU A 24 19.82 22.32 -10.52
CA LEU A 24 18.57 22.73 -11.15
C LEU A 24 18.20 21.83 -12.33
N LEU A 25 19.19 21.46 -13.17
CA LEU A 25 18.97 20.54 -14.28
C LEU A 25 18.51 19.16 -13.80
N VAL A 26 19.17 18.57 -12.80
CA VAL A 26 18.80 17.26 -12.26
C VAL A 26 17.42 17.32 -11.60
N ALA A 27 17.13 18.37 -10.83
CA ALA A 27 15.81 18.58 -10.22
C ALA A 27 14.71 18.74 -11.28
N LEU A 28 14.98 19.47 -12.38
CA LEU A 28 14.03 19.64 -13.47
C LEU A 28 13.76 18.32 -14.21
N VAL A 29 14.80 17.53 -14.51
CA VAL A 29 14.61 16.20 -15.13
C VAL A 29 13.81 15.28 -14.21
N SER A 30 14.13 15.26 -12.92
CA SER A 30 13.39 14.52 -11.90
C SER A 30 11.91 14.95 -11.85
N LEU A 31 11.63 16.25 -11.91
CA LEU A 31 10.27 16.79 -11.97
C LEU A 31 9.53 16.31 -13.23
N ILE A 32 10.14 16.43 -14.41
CA ILE A 32 9.54 16.01 -15.68
C ILE A 32 9.17 14.51 -15.66
N CYS A 33 9.99 13.68 -15.01
CA CYS A 33 9.75 12.24 -14.91
C CYS A 33 8.46 11.86 -14.17
N PHE A 34 8.01 12.67 -13.19
CA PHE A 34 6.94 12.27 -12.27
C PHE A 34 5.82 13.31 -12.11
N ILE A 35 5.93 14.50 -12.69
CA ILE A 35 4.94 15.57 -12.52
C ILE A 35 3.55 15.18 -13.00
N ASN A 36 3.44 14.26 -13.96
CA ASN A 36 2.16 13.79 -14.49
C ASN A 36 1.40 12.81 -13.57
N SER A 37 1.90 12.53 -12.36
CA SER A 37 1.17 11.79 -11.32
C SER A 37 0.81 12.67 -10.11
N TYR A 38 0.89 14.00 -10.23
CA TYR A 38 0.62 14.92 -9.11
C TYR A 38 -0.84 14.94 -8.65
N ASP A 39 -1.77 14.64 -9.56
CA ASP A 39 -3.22 14.65 -9.38
C ASP A 39 -3.83 13.24 -9.32
N GLY A 40 -3.00 12.24 -9.00
CA GLY A 40 -3.47 10.87 -8.76
C GLY A 40 -4.38 10.73 -7.53
N ASP A 41 -5.14 9.63 -7.52
CA ASP A 41 -5.95 9.18 -6.38
C ASP A 41 -5.10 8.39 -5.37
N PHE A 42 -5.68 8.09 -4.20
CA PHE A 42 -5.12 7.09 -3.30
C PHE A 42 -5.24 5.71 -3.93
N VAL A 43 -4.13 5.01 -4.13
CA VAL A 43 -4.11 3.72 -4.83
C VAL A 43 -3.45 2.61 -4.00
N PHE A 44 -3.95 1.38 -4.13
CA PHE A 44 -3.30 0.18 -3.58
C PHE A 44 -3.03 0.31 -2.06
N ASP A 45 -1.76 0.29 -1.64
CA ASP A 45 -1.34 0.36 -0.22
C ASP A 45 -1.71 1.69 0.46
N ASP A 46 -2.01 2.75 -0.30
CA ASP A 46 -2.43 4.05 0.25
C ASP A 46 -3.76 3.94 1.01
N SER A 47 -4.63 3.01 0.61
CA SER A 47 -5.90 2.74 1.31
C SER A 47 -5.67 2.35 2.77
N GLU A 48 -4.70 1.48 3.04
CA GLU A 48 -4.42 1.01 4.40
C GLU A 48 -3.53 1.98 5.17
N ALA A 49 -2.48 2.51 4.53
CA ALA A 49 -1.51 3.37 5.22
C ALA A 49 -2.03 4.79 5.49
N ILE A 50 -3.03 5.25 4.73
CA ILE A 50 -3.53 6.63 4.78
C ILE A 50 -5.01 6.65 5.11
N LEU A 51 -5.88 6.11 4.25
CA LEU A 51 -7.35 6.26 4.40
C LEU A 51 -7.86 5.56 5.67
N ASN A 52 -7.41 4.34 5.92
CA ASN A 52 -7.83 3.52 7.06
C ASN A 52 -6.96 3.72 8.31
N ASN A 53 -5.88 4.49 8.19
CA ASN A 53 -4.93 4.71 9.27
C ASN A 53 -5.42 5.79 10.24
N LYS A 54 -5.84 5.35 11.42
CA LYS A 54 -6.39 6.23 12.48
C LYS A 54 -5.37 7.19 13.06
N ASP A 55 -4.06 6.95 12.89
CA ASP A 55 -3.03 7.83 13.43
C ASP A 55 -2.93 9.17 12.70
N LEU A 56 -3.50 9.26 11.50
CA LEU A 56 -3.61 10.51 10.74
C LEU A 56 -4.73 11.42 11.27
N ASN A 57 -5.71 10.88 11.99
CA ASN A 57 -6.80 11.68 12.55
C ASN A 57 -6.27 12.64 13.64
N PRO A 58 -6.56 13.96 13.57
CA PRO A 58 -6.19 14.93 14.59
C PRO A 58 -6.66 14.57 16.00
N ASP A 59 -7.82 13.90 16.13
CA ASP A 59 -8.40 13.49 17.41
C ASP A 59 -7.61 12.35 18.08
N THR A 60 -6.83 11.59 17.30
CA THR A 60 -6.00 10.50 17.82
C THR A 60 -4.75 11.08 18.50
N PRO A 61 -4.39 10.67 19.72
CA PRO A 61 -3.21 11.18 20.42
C PRO A 61 -1.92 11.02 19.60
N LEU A 62 -1.10 12.08 19.51
CA LEU A 62 0.15 12.05 18.75
C LEU A 62 1.13 10.98 19.24
N SER A 63 1.06 10.59 20.52
CA SER A 63 1.88 9.52 21.08
C SER A 63 1.66 8.15 20.41
N ASN A 64 0.52 7.94 19.74
CA ASN A 64 0.20 6.65 19.12
C ASN A 64 1.14 6.30 17.98
N ILE A 65 1.67 7.29 17.26
CA ILE A 65 2.63 7.07 16.16
C ILE A 65 3.88 6.29 16.64
N TRP A 66 4.23 6.40 17.92
CA TRP A 66 5.38 5.72 18.51
C TRP A 66 5.06 4.30 19.01
N LYS A 67 3.77 3.95 19.12
CA LYS A 67 3.27 2.64 19.61
C LYS A 67 2.68 1.78 18.50
N ASN A 68 2.31 2.39 17.38
CA ASN A 68 1.71 1.72 16.25
C ASN A 68 2.74 1.46 15.14
N ASP A 69 2.43 0.49 14.29
CA ASP A 69 3.14 0.26 13.05
C ASP A 69 2.73 1.27 11.97
N PHE A 70 3.39 1.19 10.82
CA PHE A 70 3.18 2.05 9.67
C PHE A 70 1.72 2.08 9.17
N TRP A 71 0.93 1.05 9.47
CA TRP A 71 -0.45 0.87 9.02
C TRP A 71 -1.48 1.29 10.09
N GLY A 72 -1.02 1.80 11.25
CA GLY A 72 -1.88 2.24 12.35
C GLY A 72 -2.32 1.12 13.31
N SER A 73 -1.72 -0.06 13.21
CA SER A 73 -1.98 -1.17 14.14
C SER A 73 -0.99 -1.14 15.31
N ASN A 74 -1.46 -1.45 16.52
CA ASN A 74 -0.61 -1.47 17.71
C ASN A 74 0.51 -2.52 17.56
N LEU A 75 1.77 -2.11 17.77
CA LEU A 75 2.93 -2.98 17.63
C LEU A 75 2.90 -4.21 18.54
N SER A 76 2.21 -4.16 19.68
CA SER A 76 2.07 -5.32 20.58
C SER A 76 1.07 -6.37 20.06
N SER A 77 0.25 -6.04 19.06
CA SER A 77 -0.68 -6.99 18.45
C SER A 77 0.04 -8.06 17.62
N ASN A 78 -0.51 -9.28 17.60
CA ASN A 78 -0.06 -10.35 16.69
C ASN A 78 -0.44 -10.08 15.23
N SER A 79 -1.46 -9.24 15.01
CA SER A 79 -1.88 -8.82 13.66
C SER A 79 -1.04 -7.67 13.09
N SER A 80 -0.13 -7.10 13.88
CA SER A 80 0.73 -6.01 13.42
C SER A 80 1.77 -6.51 12.43
N HIS A 81 2.02 -5.71 11.40
CA HIS A 81 3.06 -5.98 10.41
C HIS A 81 4.47 -5.65 10.95
N LYS A 82 4.56 -5.08 12.16
CA LYS A 82 5.79 -4.67 12.84
C LYS A 82 6.64 -3.67 12.04
N SER A 83 6.06 -3.02 11.04
CA SER A 83 6.70 -2.01 10.20
C SER A 83 6.83 -0.68 10.96
N TYR A 84 7.87 -0.53 11.78
CA TYR A 84 8.04 0.67 12.60
C TYR A 84 8.62 1.85 11.80
N ARG A 85 7.77 2.86 11.49
CA ARG A 85 8.10 4.04 10.66
C ARG A 85 7.43 5.34 11.15
N PRO A 86 7.60 5.72 12.44
CA PRO A 86 6.83 6.80 13.07
C PRO A 86 6.99 8.15 12.39
N LEU A 87 8.19 8.49 11.89
CA LEU A 87 8.41 9.79 11.25
C LEU A 87 7.75 9.88 9.89
N THR A 88 7.63 8.77 9.16
CA THR A 88 6.88 8.76 7.90
C THR A 88 5.39 8.99 8.16
N VAL A 89 4.80 8.29 9.13
CA VAL A 89 3.40 8.49 9.54
C VAL A 89 3.16 9.92 10.03
N LEU A 90 4.10 10.50 10.78
CA LEU A 90 4.05 11.89 11.19
C LEU A 90 3.96 12.84 9.99
N THR A 91 4.74 12.62 8.93
CA THR A 91 4.62 13.46 7.72
C THR A 91 3.28 13.29 7.01
N PHE A 92 2.65 12.12 7.04
CA PHE A 92 1.29 11.95 6.52
C PHE A 92 0.27 12.73 7.33
N ARG A 93 0.36 12.67 8.67
CA ARG A 93 -0.51 13.43 9.57
C ARG A 93 -0.34 14.94 9.39
N LEU A 94 0.89 15.43 9.26
CA LEU A 94 1.16 16.84 8.97
C LEU A 94 0.56 17.26 7.62
N ASN A 95 0.65 16.40 6.60
CA ASN A 95 0.06 16.66 5.29
C ASN A 95 -1.47 16.75 5.37
N TYR A 96 -2.11 15.85 6.13
CA TYR A 96 -3.55 15.89 6.40
C TYR A 96 -3.96 17.21 7.08
N LEU A 97 -3.21 17.61 8.12
CA LEU A 97 -3.47 18.85 8.87
C LEU A 97 -3.34 20.10 8.00
N LEU A 98 -2.28 20.18 7.18
CA LEU A 98 -2.03 21.32 6.30
C LEU A 98 -3.07 21.44 5.19
N ALA A 99 -3.57 20.31 4.67
CA ALA A 99 -4.59 20.30 3.63
C ALA A 99 -6.03 20.42 4.18
N GLY A 100 -6.22 20.26 5.50
CA GLY A 100 -7.53 20.22 6.13
C GLY A 100 -8.33 18.94 5.86
N GLY A 101 -7.67 17.85 5.47
CA GLY A 101 -8.34 16.58 5.13
C GLY A 101 -7.50 15.62 4.29
N LEU A 102 -8.15 14.56 3.81
CA LEU A 102 -7.56 13.55 2.90
C LEU A 102 -7.67 14.02 1.45
N TYR A 103 -6.74 14.88 1.04
CA TYR A 103 -6.62 15.34 -0.35
C TYR A 103 -5.32 14.81 -0.98
N PRO A 104 -5.39 13.92 -2.00
CA PRO A 104 -4.23 13.18 -2.47
C PRO A 104 -3.16 14.05 -3.13
N VAL A 105 -3.55 15.15 -3.81
CA VAL A 105 -2.64 16.05 -4.54
C VAL A 105 -1.45 16.51 -3.68
N GLY A 106 -1.72 16.99 -2.46
CA GLY A 106 -0.66 17.47 -1.57
C GLY A 106 0.33 16.36 -1.19
N PHE A 107 -0.13 15.11 -1.13
CA PHE A 107 0.73 13.98 -0.81
C PHE A 107 1.67 13.63 -1.97
N HIS A 108 1.16 13.58 -3.19
CA HIS A 108 1.95 13.32 -4.40
C HIS A 108 2.96 14.42 -4.66
N VAL A 109 2.55 15.69 -4.57
CA VAL A 109 3.44 16.85 -4.77
C VAL A 109 4.63 16.82 -3.80
N LEU A 110 4.41 16.45 -2.53
CA LEU A 110 5.51 16.33 -1.57
C LEU A 110 6.48 15.20 -1.95
N ASN A 111 5.99 14.04 -2.40
CA ASN A 111 6.86 12.94 -2.83
C ASN A 111 7.69 13.33 -4.06
N ILE A 112 7.08 13.96 -5.06
CA ILE A 112 7.78 14.47 -6.25
C ILE A 112 8.86 15.49 -5.85
N GLY A 113 8.51 16.43 -4.97
CA GLY A 113 9.45 17.43 -4.45
C GLY A 113 10.62 16.81 -3.68
N LEU A 114 10.36 15.82 -2.82
CA LEU A 114 11.40 15.07 -2.12
C LEU A 114 12.34 14.37 -3.10
N HIS A 115 11.82 13.71 -4.14
CA HIS A 115 12.65 13.05 -5.14
C HIS A 115 13.53 14.04 -5.92
N CYS A 116 13.01 15.24 -6.25
CA CYS A 116 13.80 16.31 -6.87
C CYS A 116 14.99 16.72 -5.98
N VAL A 117 14.75 16.92 -4.68
CA VAL A 117 15.80 17.28 -3.71
C VAL A 117 16.84 16.17 -3.57
N ILE A 118 16.39 14.92 -3.42
CA ILE A 118 17.26 13.74 -3.28
C ILE A 118 18.14 13.56 -4.52
N SER A 119 17.58 13.75 -5.70
CA SER A 119 18.29 13.64 -6.97
C SER A 119 19.34 14.75 -7.12
N ALA A 120 18.99 15.99 -6.76
CA ALA A 120 19.93 17.12 -6.79
C ALA A 120 21.09 16.95 -5.78
N LEU A 121 20.81 16.42 -4.58
CA LEU A 121 21.83 16.11 -3.57
C LEU A 121 22.74 14.96 -3.99
N MET A 122 22.25 14.03 -4.81
CA MET A 122 23.05 12.88 -5.29
C MET A 122 24.29 13.30 -6.10
N ILE A 123 24.25 14.48 -6.75
CA ILE A 123 25.43 15.07 -7.41
C ILE A 123 26.60 15.21 -6.42
N ASP A 124 26.31 15.68 -5.21
CA ASP A 124 27.34 15.90 -4.19
C ASP A 124 27.87 14.57 -3.65
N VAL A 125 26.98 13.57 -3.50
CA VAL A 125 27.37 12.20 -3.12
C VAL A 125 28.32 11.62 -4.16
N PHE A 126 27.93 11.59 -5.44
CA PHE A 126 28.78 11.03 -6.50
C PHE A 126 30.08 11.80 -6.71
N ALA A 127 30.06 13.13 -6.62
CA ALA A 127 31.29 13.93 -6.71
C ALA A 127 32.28 13.59 -5.58
N THR A 128 31.78 13.38 -4.37
CA THR A 128 32.58 12.96 -3.20
C THR A 128 33.17 11.56 -3.41
N LEU A 129 32.38 10.62 -3.94
CA LEU A 129 32.81 9.24 -4.14
C LEU A 129 33.84 9.10 -5.27
N ILE A 130 33.72 9.84 -6.36
CA ILE A 130 34.68 9.81 -7.49
C ILE A 130 35.98 10.57 -7.16
N GLY A 131 35.97 11.46 -6.15
CA GLY A 131 37.15 12.20 -5.67
C GLY A 131 37.35 13.57 -6.32
N GLY A 132 36.32 14.14 -6.95
CA GLY A 132 36.39 15.41 -7.69
C GLY A 132 36.21 16.67 -6.84
N LEU A 133 36.66 16.70 -5.58
CA LEU A 133 36.46 17.83 -4.67
C LEU A 133 37.77 18.58 -4.40
N ALA A 134 38.11 19.54 -5.27
CA ALA A 134 39.01 20.62 -4.89
C ALA A 134 38.21 21.64 -4.04
N CYS A 135 38.43 21.64 -2.73
CA CYS A 135 38.01 22.74 -1.85
C CYS A 135 39.16 23.72 -1.71
N ASP A 136 38.90 25.04 -1.72
CA ASP A 136 39.91 25.99 -1.25
C ASP A 136 39.98 25.97 0.29
N GLY A 137 41.04 26.59 0.84
CA GLY A 137 41.31 26.66 2.29
C GLY A 137 40.27 27.40 3.16
N THR A 138 39.16 27.88 2.59
CA THR A 138 38.00 28.49 3.25
C THR A 138 36.72 27.65 3.14
N ALA A 139 36.85 26.38 2.74
CA ALA A 139 35.74 25.43 2.57
C ALA A 139 34.71 25.83 1.48
N LYS A 140 35.00 26.82 0.64
CA LYS A 140 34.23 27.09 -0.59
C LYS A 140 34.68 26.15 -1.71
N ARG A 141 33.70 25.53 -2.39
CA ARG A 141 33.94 24.61 -3.52
C ARG A 141 34.48 25.40 -4.71
N LEU A 142 35.72 25.12 -5.10
CA LEU A 142 36.33 25.77 -6.25
C LEU A 142 36.26 24.82 -7.45
N GLY A 143 35.20 24.90 -8.26
CA GLY A 143 35.13 24.16 -9.52
C GLY A 143 33.74 23.83 -10.08
N HIS A 144 33.72 23.45 -11.36
CA HIS A 144 32.56 22.88 -12.05
C HIS A 144 32.31 21.45 -11.55
N VAL A 145 31.08 20.96 -11.66
CA VAL A 145 30.73 19.59 -11.26
C VAL A 145 31.37 18.57 -12.22
N PRO A 146 31.98 17.46 -11.73
CA PRO A 146 32.46 16.39 -12.59
C PRO A 146 31.35 15.88 -13.51
N LYS A 147 31.62 15.73 -14.81
CA LYS A 147 30.57 15.38 -15.78
C LYS A 147 29.96 14.02 -15.47
N ALA A 148 30.77 13.08 -14.99
CA ALA A 148 30.35 11.75 -14.58
C ALA A 148 29.37 11.77 -13.40
N SER A 149 29.59 12.66 -12.42
CA SER A 149 28.66 12.85 -11.31
C SER A 149 27.32 13.38 -11.79
N LEU A 150 27.34 14.39 -12.67
CA LEU A 150 26.12 14.94 -13.26
C LEU A 150 25.37 13.86 -14.06
N LEU A 151 26.07 13.08 -14.88
CA LEU A 151 25.46 12.01 -15.67
C LEU A 151 24.86 10.92 -14.78
N ALA A 152 25.58 10.46 -13.76
CA ALA A 152 25.08 9.46 -12.82
C ALA A 152 23.85 9.98 -12.06
N ALA A 153 23.83 11.25 -11.67
CA ALA A 153 22.69 11.88 -11.01
C ALA A 153 21.49 12.04 -11.95
N LEU A 154 21.70 12.32 -13.24
CA LEU A 154 20.63 12.34 -14.25
C LEU A 154 20.02 10.94 -14.46
N PHE A 155 20.86 9.90 -14.53
CA PHE A 155 20.35 8.53 -14.61
C PHE A 155 19.57 8.12 -13.36
N PHE A 156 20.05 8.52 -12.17
CA PHE A 156 19.32 8.29 -10.92
C PHE A 156 17.98 9.04 -10.94
N ALA A 157 17.97 10.33 -11.25
CA ALA A 157 16.75 11.15 -11.32
C ALA A 157 15.68 10.60 -12.28
N ALA A 158 16.11 9.93 -13.34
CA ALA A 158 15.23 9.39 -14.37
C ALA A 158 15.09 7.86 -14.34
N HIS A 159 15.47 7.17 -13.26
CA HIS A 159 15.41 5.72 -13.25
C HIS A 159 13.98 5.20 -13.02
N PRO A 160 13.37 4.41 -13.93
CA PRO A 160 11.94 4.04 -13.82
C PRO A 160 11.56 3.19 -12.61
N VAL A 161 12.51 2.47 -12.00
CA VAL A 161 12.27 1.73 -10.74
C VAL A 161 11.88 2.63 -9.56
N HIS A 162 12.13 3.95 -9.66
CA HIS A 162 11.72 4.91 -8.65
C HIS A 162 10.22 5.17 -8.63
N THR A 163 9.49 4.75 -9.68
CA THR A 163 8.09 5.15 -9.83
C THR A 163 7.22 4.72 -8.66
N GLU A 164 7.38 3.50 -8.13
CA GLU A 164 6.65 3.07 -6.92
C GLU A 164 6.93 4.00 -5.72
N SER A 165 8.19 4.41 -5.52
CA SER A 165 8.58 5.28 -4.41
C SER A 165 8.13 6.73 -4.56
N VAL A 166 8.02 7.23 -5.79
CA VAL A 166 7.69 8.63 -6.08
C VAL A 166 6.19 8.83 -6.31
N ALA A 167 5.59 8.02 -7.19
CA ALA A 167 4.19 8.16 -7.55
C ALA A 167 3.26 7.55 -6.49
N GLY A 168 3.61 6.43 -5.87
CA GLY A 168 2.86 5.86 -4.75
C GLY A 168 3.06 6.69 -3.48
N ILE A 169 1.99 7.06 -2.77
CA ILE A 169 2.11 7.95 -1.61
C ILE A 169 2.87 7.26 -0.47
N VAL A 170 2.57 5.99 -0.22
CA VAL A 170 3.30 5.12 0.74
C VAL A 170 4.80 5.08 0.49
N GLY A 171 5.24 5.32 -0.75
CA GLY A 171 6.65 5.45 -1.15
C GLY A 171 7.41 6.57 -0.43
N ARG A 172 6.72 7.48 0.27
CA ARG A 172 7.33 8.51 1.11
C ARG A 172 8.33 7.95 2.14
N ALA A 173 8.11 6.73 2.61
CA ALA A 173 9.07 6.05 3.50
C ALA A 173 10.45 5.90 2.86
N ASP A 174 10.50 5.54 1.58
CA ASP A 174 11.73 5.40 0.80
C ASP A 174 12.41 6.73 0.57
N LEU A 175 11.64 7.76 0.20
CA LEU A 175 12.13 9.10 -0.08
C LEU A 175 12.74 9.75 1.16
N LEU A 176 12.03 9.74 2.29
CA LEU A 176 12.55 10.30 3.54
C LEU A 176 13.79 9.53 4.02
N CYS A 177 13.75 8.19 3.96
CA CYS A 177 14.91 7.37 4.29
C CYS A 177 16.11 7.74 3.42
N ALA A 178 15.93 7.88 2.10
CA ALA A 178 17.00 8.23 1.17
C ALA A 178 17.55 9.65 1.39
N LEU A 179 16.68 10.62 1.69
CA LEU A 179 17.10 11.99 2.02
C LEU A 179 18.03 11.98 3.24
N PHE A 180 17.58 11.39 4.36
CA PHE A 180 18.37 11.36 5.59
C PHE A 180 19.60 10.46 5.49
N PHE A 181 19.54 9.39 4.69
CA PHE A 181 20.69 8.57 4.33
C PHE A 181 21.79 9.42 3.66
N GLN A 182 21.43 10.22 2.65
CA GLN A 182 22.41 11.07 1.96
C GLN A 182 22.96 12.17 2.86
N LEU A 183 22.09 12.81 3.65
CA LEU A 183 22.51 13.84 4.61
C LEU A 183 23.45 13.26 5.68
N SER A 184 23.17 12.03 6.15
CA SER A 184 24.03 11.30 7.08
C SER A 184 25.41 11.04 6.46
N PHE A 185 25.45 10.53 5.23
CA PHE A 185 26.71 10.29 4.50
C PHE A 185 27.50 11.58 4.26
N LEU A 186 26.86 12.64 3.75
CA LEU A 186 27.52 13.92 3.49
C LEU A 186 28.03 14.59 4.78
N SER A 187 27.28 14.48 5.88
CA SER A 187 27.72 14.96 7.20
C SER A 187 28.94 14.19 7.70
N TYR A 188 28.98 12.87 7.47
CA TYR A 188 30.14 12.05 7.77
C TYR A 188 31.37 12.50 6.96
N CYS A 189 31.21 12.76 5.66
CA CYS A 189 32.30 13.28 4.83
C CYS A 189 32.80 14.65 5.29
N ARG A 190 31.93 15.53 5.79
CA ARG A 190 32.31 16.85 6.35
C ARG A 190 33.17 16.76 7.59
N ALA A 191 33.09 15.66 8.35
CA ALA A 191 33.95 15.45 9.52
C ALA A 191 35.46 15.51 9.21
N PHE A 192 35.83 15.39 7.94
CA PHE A 192 37.20 15.36 7.45
C PHE A 192 37.58 16.58 6.58
N GLN A 193 36.71 17.58 6.43
CA GLN A 193 36.94 18.75 5.57
C GLN A 193 37.51 19.98 6.31
N ASP A 194 37.21 20.16 7.60
CA ASP A 194 37.56 21.36 8.38
C ASP A 194 38.90 21.25 9.18
N GLY A 195 39.73 20.25 8.89
CA GLY A 195 40.97 19.99 9.62
C GLY A 195 42.16 20.76 9.07
N ASP A 196 42.52 21.88 9.70
CA ASP A 196 43.79 22.57 9.50
C ASP A 196 44.94 21.62 9.91
N LYS A 197 45.67 21.09 8.92
CA LYS A 197 46.98 20.40 8.99
C LYS A 197 47.25 19.37 10.13
N SER A 198 46.25 18.86 10.84
CA SER A 198 46.43 17.82 11.87
C SER A 198 45.45 16.66 11.66
N ASP A 199 45.87 15.44 12.01
CA ASP A 199 45.15 14.17 11.86
C ASP A 199 43.84 14.06 12.70
N LYS A 200 43.21 15.19 13.08
CA LYS A 200 42.02 15.24 13.92
C LYS A 200 40.75 15.37 13.06
N PHE A 201 39.82 14.43 13.25
CA PHE A 201 38.48 14.46 12.65
C PHE A 201 37.48 15.14 13.59
N SER A 202 36.43 15.75 13.03
CA SER A 202 35.38 16.39 13.82
C SER A 202 34.36 15.37 14.34
N VAL A 203 34.37 15.12 15.65
CA VAL A 203 33.42 14.22 16.32
C VAL A 203 31.97 14.74 16.21
N SER A 204 31.76 16.06 16.21
CA SER A 204 30.41 16.65 16.14
C SER A 204 29.71 16.28 14.82
N TRP A 205 30.43 16.34 13.69
CA TRP A 205 29.90 15.93 12.39
C TRP A 205 29.60 14.44 12.31
N ILE A 206 30.39 13.58 12.99
CA ILE A 206 30.09 12.15 13.10
C ILE A 206 28.83 11.92 13.93
N VAL A 207 28.66 12.63 15.06
CA VAL A 207 27.43 12.56 15.86
C VAL A 207 26.21 13.02 15.06
N VAL A 208 26.31 14.11 14.29
CA VAL A 208 25.25 14.56 13.37
C VAL A 208 24.92 13.47 12.34
N SER A 209 25.94 12.83 11.76
CA SER A 209 25.75 11.71 10.83
C SER A 209 24.99 10.54 11.47
N LEU A 210 25.33 10.18 12.72
CA LEU A 210 24.68 9.12 13.48
C LEU A 210 23.23 9.47 13.84
N LEU A 211 22.95 10.72 14.23
CA LEU A 211 21.59 11.19 14.48
C LEU A 211 20.73 11.14 13.21
N LEU A 212 21.29 11.59 12.07
CA LEU A 212 20.61 11.50 10.78
C LEU A 212 20.37 10.05 10.34
N CYS A 213 21.29 9.12 10.65
CA CYS A 213 21.06 7.68 10.46
C CYS A 213 19.89 7.17 11.31
N ALA A 214 19.79 7.60 12.57
CA ALA A 214 18.66 7.25 13.43
C ALA A 214 17.34 7.79 12.86
N VAL A 215 17.32 9.04 12.38
CA VAL A 215 16.17 9.64 11.69
C VAL A 215 15.80 8.84 10.43
N ALA A 216 16.78 8.46 9.60
CA ALA A 216 16.56 7.63 8.42
C ALA A 216 15.91 6.28 8.80
N MET A 217 16.38 5.64 9.87
CA MET A 217 15.80 4.40 10.40
C MET A 217 14.36 4.55 10.88
N LEU A 218 14.01 5.70 11.47
CA LEU A 218 12.63 6.00 11.90
C LEU A 218 11.70 6.29 10.72
N CYS A 219 12.24 6.58 9.53
CA CYS A 219 11.48 6.64 8.28
C CYS A 219 11.37 5.27 7.61
N LYS A 220 12.48 4.51 7.54
CA LYS A 220 12.54 3.13 7.03
C LYS A 220 13.77 2.39 7.55
N GLU A 221 13.62 1.10 7.84
CA GLU A 221 14.66 0.18 8.33
C GLU A 221 15.97 0.21 7.53
N GLN A 222 15.89 0.44 6.22
CA GLN A 222 17.04 0.51 5.31
C GLN A 222 18.02 1.62 5.67
N GLY A 223 17.62 2.64 6.43
CA GLY A 223 18.48 3.76 6.81
C GLY A 223 19.78 3.36 7.52
N ILE A 224 19.79 2.24 8.26
CA ILE A 224 20.98 1.73 8.97
C ILE A 224 22.16 1.43 8.04
N THR A 225 21.88 1.14 6.78
CA THR A 225 22.88 0.75 5.77
C THR A 225 23.89 1.86 5.49
N VAL A 226 23.58 3.12 5.82
CA VAL A 226 24.52 4.25 5.68
C VAL A 226 25.79 4.06 6.53
N LEU A 227 25.68 3.40 7.69
CA LEU A 227 26.84 3.12 8.53
C LEU A 227 27.84 2.18 7.84
N GLY A 228 27.32 1.20 7.09
CA GLY A 228 28.15 0.33 6.26
C GLY A 228 28.87 1.09 5.14
N VAL A 229 28.16 2.01 4.47
CA VAL A 229 28.75 2.89 3.45
C VAL A 229 29.81 3.81 4.04
N ASN A 230 29.54 4.43 5.20
CA ASN A 230 30.48 5.27 5.94
C ASN A 230 31.74 4.48 6.34
N GLY A 231 31.58 3.24 6.84
CA GLY A 231 32.71 2.39 7.21
C GLY A 231 33.62 2.04 6.02
N VAL A 232 33.02 1.71 4.86
CA VAL A 232 33.80 1.45 3.64
C VAL A 232 34.46 2.75 3.13
N PHE A 233 33.76 3.88 3.21
CA PHE A 233 34.32 5.19 2.86
C PHE A 233 35.53 5.54 3.72
N ASP A 234 35.45 5.31 5.03
CA ASP A 234 36.53 5.56 5.98
C ASP A 234 37.76 4.71 5.67
N ILE A 235 37.58 3.41 5.45
CA ILE A 235 38.67 2.48 5.13
C ILE A 235 39.37 2.87 3.82
N LEU A 236 38.60 3.13 2.76
CA LEU A 236 39.15 3.30 1.41
C LEU A 236 39.62 4.72 1.10
N VAL A 237 38.89 5.75 1.55
CA VAL A 237 39.17 7.14 1.19
C VAL A 237 39.96 7.85 2.28
N ILE A 238 39.58 7.72 3.55
CA ILE A 238 40.22 8.45 4.65
C ILE A 238 41.52 7.77 5.07
N CYS A 239 41.48 6.46 5.29
CA CYS A 239 42.67 5.68 5.64
C CYS A 239 43.55 5.36 4.43
N ASN A 240 43.09 5.66 3.21
CA ASN A 240 43.78 5.40 1.95
C ASN A 240 44.30 3.95 1.86
N LEU A 241 43.50 2.99 2.35
CA LEU A 241 43.87 1.59 2.31
C LEU A 241 43.79 1.08 0.87
N ASP A 242 44.95 0.88 0.26
CA ASP A 242 45.00 0.25 -1.05
C ASP A 242 44.82 -1.26 -0.92
N ILE A 243 43.59 -1.74 -1.19
CA ILE A 243 43.28 -3.18 -1.17
C ILE A 243 44.18 -3.94 -2.15
N TYR A 244 44.60 -3.32 -3.26
CA TYR A 244 45.52 -3.95 -4.21
C TYR A 244 46.88 -4.23 -3.57
N GLU A 245 47.43 -3.26 -2.85
CA GLU A 245 48.71 -3.41 -2.16
C GLU A 245 48.61 -4.42 -1.01
N LEU A 246 47.51 -4.41 -0.25
CA LEU A 246 47.25 -5.37 0.82
C LEU A 246 47.10 -6.81 0.30
N THR A 247 46.30 -7.01 -0.75
CA THR A 247 46.11 -8.33 -1.37
C THR A 247 47.40 -8.86 -1.97
N HIS A 248 48.20 -7.99 -2.62
CA HIS A 248 49.51 -8.36 -3.14
C HIS A 248 50.51 -8.70 -2.02
N LYS A 249 50.55 -7.94 -0.92
CA LYS A 249 51.40 -8.25 0.26
C LYS A 249 51.01 -9.57 0.94
N LEU A 250 49.71 -9.86 1.06
CA LEU A 250 49.19 -11.10 1.63
C LEU A 250 49.50 -12.32 0.75
N LEU A 251 49.33 -12.21 -0.58
CA LEU A 251 49.68 -13.26 -1.53
C LEU A 251 51.19 -13.54 -1.59
N VAL A 252 52.03 -12.51 -1.42
CA VAL A 252 53.50 -12.61 -1.52
C VAL A 252 54.18 -12.91 -0.16
N ARG A 253 53.42 -13.17 0.92
CA ARG A 253 53.95 -13.49 2.28
C ARG A 253 55.09 -12.56 2.74
N ARG A 254 54.98 -11.24 2.50
CA ARG A 254 55.96 -10.24 2.99
C ARG A 254 55.33 -9.26 3.98
N LYS A 255 55.84 -9.31 5.22
CA LYS A 255 55.67 -8.43 6.41
C LYS A 255 54.25 -7.97 6.79
N THR A 256 54.01 -7.93 8.09
CA THR A 256 52.80 -7.49 8.78
C THR A 256 52.34 -6.12 8.33
N ALA A 257 51.04 -5.99 8.03
CA ALA A 257 50.39 -4.71 7.69
C ALA A 257 50.63 -3.66 8.79
N ASP A 258 50.77 -2.39 8.40
CA ASP A 258 51.01 -1.23 9.29
C ASP A 258 49.78 -0.90 10.16
N VAL A 259 49.47 -1.76 11.13
CA VAL A 259 48.37 -1.56 12.10
C VAL A 259 48.54 -0.25 12.89
N GLY A 260 49.80 0.18 13.13
CA GLY A 260 50.11 1.43 13.81
C GLY A 260 49.61 2.68 13.07
N VAL A 261 49.62 2.67 11.73
CA VAL A 261 49.12 3.80 10.91
C VAL A 261 47.60 3.92 11.04
N TRP A 262 46.87 2.80 11.09
CA TRP A 262 45.41 2.81 11.24
C TRP A 262 44.96 3.30 12.61
N ILE A 263 45.74 2.98 13.66
CA ILE A 263 45.55 3.50 15.02
C ILE A 263 45.81 5.02 15.03
N SER A 264 46.91 5.47 14.42
CA SER A 264 47.27 6.90 14.39
C SER A 264 46.23 7.77 13.67
N ARG A 265 45.57 7.23 12.63
CA ARG A 265 44.48 7.90 11.90
C ARG A 265 43.11 7.77 12.55
N GLY A 266 42.99 7.13 13.72
CA GLY A 266 41.74 7.01 14.47
C GLY A 266 40.67 6.09 13.84
N LEU A 267 41.03 5.19 12.92
CA LEU A 267 40.08 4.31 12.23
C LEU A 267 39.33 3.40 13.20
N ILE A 268 40.06 2.79 14.15
CA ILE A 268 39.48 1.86 15.12
C ILE A 268 38.41 2.56 15.97
N ILE A 269 38.68 3.79 16.40
CA ILE A 269 37.74 4.57 17.20
C ILE A 269 36.48 4.87 16.39
N ARG A 270 36.62 5.30 15.13
CA ARG A 270 35.46 5.60 14.27
C ARG A 270 34.63 4.36 13.97
N LEU A 271 35.26 3.25 13.59
CA LEU A 271 34.55 1.99 13.35
C LEU A 271 33.89 1.46 14.62
N ALA A 272 34.55 1.54 15.77
CA ALA A 272 33.97 1.17 17.06
C ALA A 272 32.75 2.04 17.39
N LEU A 273 32.81 3.35 17.13
CA LEU A 273 31.68 4.26 17.31
C LEU A 273 30.51 3.93 16.38
N LEU A 274 30.78 3.71 15.08
CA LEU A 274 29.76 3.32 14.10
C LEU A 274 29.09 1.99 14.50
N LEU A 275 29.88 1.00 14.92
CA LEU A 275 29.38 -0.30 15.37
C LEU A 275 28.58 -0.19 16.66
N PHE A 276 29.12 0.49 17.67
CA PHE A 276 28.44 0.68 18.96
C PHE A 276 27.09 1.39 18.79
N CYS A 277 27.07 2.52 18.07
CA CYS A 277 25.84 3.25 17.81
C CYS A 277 24.88 2.46 16.91
N GLY A 278 25.38 1.77 15.88
CA GLY A 278 24.57 0.91 15.03
C GLY A 278 23.89 -0.23 15.81
N SER A 279 24.64 -0.91 16.68
CA SER A 279 24.12 -1.94 17.57
C SER A 279 23.09 -1.39 18.56
N LEU A 280 23.33 -0.19 19.11
CA LEU A 280 22.38 0.48 20.00
C LEU A 280 21.05 0.82 19.28
N LEU A 281 21.12 1.33 18.05
CA LEU A 281 19.93 1.63 17.23
C LEU A 281 19.14 0.36 16.89
N LEU A 282 19.82 -0.71 16.51
CA LEU A 282 19.18 -2.00 16.24
C LEU A 282 18.55 -2.59 17.50
N TYR A 283 19.23 -2.52 18.64
CA TYR A 283 18.68 -2.96 19.92
C TYR A 283 17.45 -2.15 20.33
N ALA A 284 17.50 -0.82 20.23
CA ALA A 284 16.36 0.04 20.53
C ALA A 284 15.15 -0.29 19.64
N ARG A 285 15.38 -0.46 18.34
CA ARG A 285 14.33 -0.84 17.38
C ARG A 285 13.73 -2.21 17.71
N TRP A 286 14.57 -3.20 18.00
CA TRP A 286 14.13 -4.54 18.39
C TRP A 286 13.28 -4.51 19.68
N ARG A 287 13.69 -3.72 20.68
CA ARG A 287 12.92 -3.54 21.93
C ARG A 287 11.55 -2.91 21.70
N ILE A 288 11.44 -1.97 20.76
CA ILE A 288 10.17 -1.31 20.43
C ILE A 288 9.24 -2.24 19.64
N MET A 289 9.76 -2.95 18.64
CA MET A 289 8.95 -3.85 17.79
C MET A 289 8.49 -5.11 18.54
N GLY A 290 9.17 -5.48 19.62
CA GLY A 290 8.89 -6.69 20.39
C GLY A 290 9.45 -7.96 19.73
N THR A 291 9.16 -9.12 20.34
CA THR A 291 9.67 -10.41 19.88
C THR A 291 8.74 -11.05 18.84
N GLY A 292 9.33 -11.51 17.72
CA GLY A 292 8.65 -12.30 16.69
C GLY A 292 8.70 -11.62 15.32
N PRO A 293 9.28 -12.25 14.29
CA PRO A 293 9.17 -11.74 12.92
C PRO A 293 7.69 -11.77 12.48
N PRO A 294 7.26 -10.88 11.57
CA PRO A 294 5.95 -10.98 10.96
C PRO A 294 5.75 -12.36 10.31
N ALA A 295 4.54 -12.91 10.45
CA ALA A 295 4.18 -14.18 9.85
C ALA A 295 3.91 -13.97 8.36
N PHE A 296 4.88 -14.35 7.53
CA PHE A 296 4.72 -14.38 6.07
C PHE A 296 4.06 -15.70 5.64
N THR A 297 3.48 -15.71 4.44
CA THR A 297 2.85 -16.89 3.84
C THR A 297 3.55 -17.30 2.54
N GLU A 298 3.33 -18.54 2.10
CA GLU A 298 3.97 -19.07 0.88
C GLU A 298 3.67 -18.24 -0.36
N VAL A 299 2.49 -17.63 -0.44
CA VAL A 299 2.10 -16.80 -1.58
C VAL A 299 2.89 -15.48 -1.65
N ASP A 300 3.41 -14.99 -0.52
CA ASP A 300 4.17 -13.73 -0.44
C ASP A 300 5.60 -13.91 -0.96
N ASN A 301 6.24 -15.02 -0.59
CA ASN A 301 7.59 -15.37 -1.01
C ASN A 301 7.76 -16.89 -1.06
N PRO A 302 7.40 -17.54 -2.17
CA PRO A 302 7.45 -19.00 -2.30
C PRO A 302 8.85 -19.57 -2.09
N ALA A 303 9.90 -18.86 -2.52
CA ALA A 303 11.28 -19.34 -2.40
C ALA A 303 11.66 -19.53 -0.94
N SER A 304 11.22 -18.65 -0.04
CA SER A 304 11.53 -18.79 1.39
C SER A 304 10.91 -20.02 2.05
N PHE A 305 9.84 -20.58 1.47
CA PHE A 305 9.13 -21.77 1.97
C PHE A 305 9.60 -23.07 1.29
N ALA A 306 10.52 -23.02 0.33
CA ALA A 306 11.01 -24.24 -0.31
C ALA A 306 11.71 -25.15 0.71
N GLU A 307 11.33 -26.43 0.71
CA GLU A 307 11.79 -27.43 1.68
C GLU A 307 13.32 -27.58 1.68
N ASN A 308 13.92 -27.61 0.48
CA ASN A 308 15.35 -27.78 0.30
C ASN A 308 16.11 -26.45 0.37
N VAL A 309 17.09 -26.35 1.29
CA VAL A 309 18.00 -25.18 1.44
C VAL A 309 18.69 -24.82 0.12
N PHE A 310 19.11 -25.81 -0.67
CA PHE A 310 19.75 -25.55 -1.96
C PHE A 310 18.81 -24.86 -2.94
N LEU A 311 17.56 -25.33 -3.04
CA LEU A 311 16.54 -24.68 -3.87
C LEU A 311 16.22 -23.27 -3.38
N ARG A 312 16.22 -23.04 -2.06
CA ARG A 312 16.09 -21.68 -1.48
C ARG A 312 17.21 -20.77 -1.97
N ILE A 313 18.47 -21.20 -1.84
CA ILE A 313 19.64 -20.43 -2.28
C ILE A 313 19.58 -20.14 -3.78
N VAL A 314 19.27 -21.15 -4.60
CA VAL A 314 19.14 -20.97 -6.06
C VAL A 314 18.05 -19.94 -6.38
N ASN A 315 16.88 -20.04 -5.76
CA ASN A 315 15.79 -19.11 -6.04
C ASN A 315 16.03 -17.69 -5.50
N TYR A 316 16.72 -17.53 -4.37
CA TYR A 316 17.15 -16.20 -3.92
C TYR A 316 18.12 -15.56 -4.91
N ASN A 317 19.08 -16.33 -5.44
CA ASN A 317 19.98 -15.84 -6.48
C ASN A 317 19.27 -15.53 -7.80
N TYR A 318 18.22 -16.28 -8.12
CA TYR A 318 17.35 -15.96 -9.24
C TYR A 318 16.63 -14.62 -9.01
N TYR A 319 16.12 -14.37 -7.81
CA TYR A 319 15.54 -13.08 -7.44
C TYR A 319 16.55 -11.94 -7.54
N TYR A 320 17.82 -12.16 -7.16
CA TYR A 320 18.88 -11.16 -7.36
C TYR A 320 19.09 -10.85 -8.84
N SER A 321 19.03 -11.88 -9.69
CA SER A 321 19.18 -11.74 -11.15
C SER A 321 18.03 -10.94 -11.74
N LEU A 322 16.81 -11.15 -11.26
CA LEU A 322 15.63 -10.36 -11.65
C LEU A 322 15.73 -8.92 -11.16
N ASN A 323 16.16 -8.67 -9.92
CA ASN A 323 16.41 -7.31 -9.43
C ASN A 323 17.49 -6.58 -10.25
N ALA A 324 18.57 -7.28 -10.61
CA ALA A 324 19.60 -6.73 -11.50
C ALA A 324 19.04 -6.45 -12.91
N TRP A 325 18.16 -7.32 -13.41
CA TRP A 325 17.47 -7.09 -14.68
C TRP A 325 16.56 -5.85 -14.62
N LEU A 326 15.85 -5.60 -13.51
CA LEU A 326 15.05 -4.38 -13.35
C LEU A 326 15.90 -3.10 -13.34
N LEU A 327 17.15 -3.16 -12.88
CA LEU A 327 18.08 -2.03 -13.00
C LEU A 327 18.57 -1.84 -14.43
N LEU A 328 18.81 -2.92 -15.17
CA LEU A 328 19.33 -2.86 -16.54
C LEU A 328 18.25 -2.55 -17.59
N CYS A 329 17.06 -3.12 -17.42
CA CYS A 329 15.93 -3.05 -18.33
C CYS A 329 14.61 -2.93 -17.54
N PRO A 330 14.26 -1.72 -17.07
CA PRO A 330 13.08 -1.44 -16.26
C PRO A 330 11.79 -1.39 -17.12
N TRP A 331 11.64 -2.33 -18.06
CA TRP A 331 10.43 -2.45 -18.87
C TRP A 331 9.32 -3.16 -18.10
N TRP A 332 9.70 -4.21 -17.37
CA TRP A 332 8.82 -5.16 -16.70
C TRP A 332 8.58 -4.75 -15.23
N LEU A 333 7.85 -3.66 -15.03
CA LEU A 333 7.53 -3.10 -13.70
C LEU A 333 6.11 -3.49 -13.26
N CYS A 334 5.95 -3.97 -12.03
CA CYS A 334 4.70 -4.40 -11.44
C CYS A 334 4.49 -3.78 -10.05
N PHE A 335 3.25 -3.47 -9.68
CA PHE A 335 2.96 -2.99 -8.33
C PHE A 335 3.09 -4.13 -7.28
N ASP A 336 2.99 -5.40 -7.71
CA ASP A 336 3.07 -6.56 -6.82
C ASP A 336 3.58 -7.82 -7.55
N TRP A 337 4.55 -8.50 -6.93
CA TRP A 337 5.23 -9.69 -7.46
C TRP A 337 4.86 -10.99 -6.71
N SER A 338 3.88 -10.95 -5.80
CA SER A 338 3.36 -12.09 -5.05
C SER A 338 2.48 -13.02 -5.90
N MET A 339 1.87 -14.03 -5.27
CA MET A 339 0.89 -14.94 -5.90
C MET A 339 1.43 -15.66 -7.14
N GLY A 340 2.69 -16.09 -7.08
CA GLY A 340 3.29 -16.93 -8.10
C GLY A 340 3.69 -16.21 -9.40
N CYS A 341 3.81 -14.87 -9.41
CA CYS A 341 4.30 -14.15 -10.60
C CYS A 341 5.71 -14.63 -11.03
N VAL A 342 6.55 -15.06 -10.07
CA VAL A 342 7.87 -15.66 -10.36
C VAL A 342 7.86 -17.14 -9.99
N PRO A 343 7.78 -18.06 -10.97
CA PRO A 343 7.82 -19.50 -10.71
C PRO A 343 9.17 -19.91 -10.12
N LEU A 344 9.17 -20.88 -9.20
CA LEU A 344 10.41 -21.40 -8.63
C LEU A 344 11.20 -22.23 -9.64
N ILE A 345 12.52 -22.12 -9.59
CA ILE A 345 13.46 -23.06 -10.20
C ILE A 345 13.45 -24.33 -9.34
N LYS A 346 13.08 -25.46 -9.95
CA LYS A 346 12.94 -26.77 -9.27
C LYS A 346 14.00 -27.79 -9.67
N SER A 347 14.72 -27.58 -10.78
CA SER A 347 15.73 -28.52 -11.30
C SER A 347 16.94 -27.80 -11.89
N ALA A 348 18.07 -28.50 -11.95
CA ALA A 348 19.31 -27.98 -12.53
C ALA A 348 19.27 -27.82 -14.06
N GLY A 349 18.30 -28.46 -14.72
CA GLY A 349 18.07 -28.33 -16.17
C GLY A 349 17.24 -27.10 -16.55
N ASP A 350 16.80 -26.31 -15.58
CA ASP A 350 16.04 -25.09 -15.83
C ASP A 350 16.93 -24.02 -16.48
N TRP A 351 16.58 -23.58 -17.68
CA TRP A 351 17.35 -22.61 -18.46
C TRP A 351 17.55 -21.28 -17.72
N ARG A 352 16.67 -20.94 -16.77
CA ARG A 352 16.75 -19.70 -15.98
C ARG A 352 18.00 -19.63 -15.10
N ILE A 353 18.66 -20.76 -14.83
CA ILE A 353 19.94 -20.83 -14.10
C ILE A 353 21.03 -20.03 -14.82
N VAL A 354 20.96 -19.88 -16.15
CA VAL A 354 21.91 -19.08 -16.94
C VAL A 354 21.96 -17.63 -16.43
N TRP A 355 20.84 -17.06 -15.98
CA TRP A 355 20.80 -15.70 -15.44
C TRP A 355 21.60 -15.54 -14.14
N LEU A 356 21.59 -16.56 -13.29
CA LEU A 356 22.35 -16.57 -12.03
C LEU A 356 23.85 -16.62 -12.33
N LEU A 357 24.24 -17.49 -13.26
CA LEU A 357 25.63 -17.61 -13.69
C LEU A 357 26.12 -16.31 -14.32
N LEU A 358 25.30 -15.68 -15.16
CA LEU A 358 25.62 -14.40 -15.79
C LEU A 358 25.75 -13.29 -14.74
N LEU A 359 24.81 -13.20 -13.80
CA LEU A 359 24.86 -12.22 -12.71
C LEU A 359 26.18 -12.34 -11.94
N TRP A 360 26.52 -13.54 -11.46
CA TRP A 360 27.72 -13.76 -10.67
C TRP A 360 29.00 -13.59 -11.49
N ALA A 361 29.03 -13.99 -12.76
CA ALA A 361 30.16 -13.73 -13.65
C ALA A 361 30.41 -12.22 -13.81
N CYS A 362 29.36 -11.43 -14.03
CA CYS A 362 29.44 -9.98 -14.10
C CYS A 362 29.89 -9.36 -12.76
N LEU A 363 29.29 -9.76 -11.64
CA LEU A 363 29.63 -9.23 -10.32
C LEU A 363 31.07 -9.59 -9.92
N ILE A 364 31.51 -10.84 -10.13
CA ILE A 364 32.90 -11.26 -9.87
C ILE A 364 33.85 -10.45 -10.75
N GLY A 365 33.52 -10.25 -12.03
CA GLY A 365 34.31 -9.42 -12.93
C GLY A 365 34.43 -7.96 -12.46
N LEU A 366 33.32 -7.36 -12.01
CA LEU A 366 33.29 -6.00 -11.46
C LEU A 366 34.06 -5.91 -10.14
N ILE A 367 33.89 -6.87 -9.22
CA ILE A 367 34.62 -6.94 -7.95
C ILE A 367 36.12 -7.06 -8.21
N LYS A 368 36.54 -7.95 -9.12
CA LYS A 368 37.94 -8.08 -9.51
C LYS A 368 38.51 -6.75 -10.03
N GLN A 369 37.76 -6.01 -10.84
CA GLN A 369 38.19 -4.69 -11.32
C GLN A 369 38.18 -3.63 -10.20
N ALA A 370 37.20 -3.68 -9.30
CA ALA A 370 37.06 -2.78 -8.17
C ALA A 370 38.10 -3.02 -7.07
N LEU A 371 38.74 -4.20 -7.01
CA LEU A 371 39.76 -4.51 -6.01
C LEU A 371 41.18 -4.51 -6.60
N CYS A 372 41.33 -5.03 -7.83
CA CYS A 372 42.65 -5.34 -8.38
C CYS A 372 43.10 -4.45 -9.55
N SER A 373 42.35 -3.39 -9.89
CA SER A 373 42.76 -2.51 -10.99
C SER A 373 43.94 -1.60 -10.57
N PRO A 374 44.96 -1.43 -11.46
CA PRO A 374 46.08 -0.52 -11.21
C PRO A 374 45.66 0.96 -11.23
N ASP A 375 44.55 1.29 -11.90
CA ASP A 375 44.02 2.65 -11.92
C ASP A 375 43.21 2.91 -10.63
N SER A 376 43.75 3.77 -9.77
CA SER A 376 43.14 4.15 -8.49
C SER A 376 41.77 4.83 -8.67
N SER A 377 41.58 5.63 -9.72
CA SER A 377 40.30 6.29 -9.99
C SER A 377 39.23 5.27 -10.41
N LYS A 378 39.60 4.35 -11.30
CA LYS A 378 38.74 3.21 -11.70
C LYS A 378 38.37 2.37 -10.49
N ARG A 379 39.36 1.98 -9.69
CA ARG A 379 39.18 1.16 -8.49
C ARG A 379 38.17 1.81 -7.55
N ARG A 380 38.45 3.05 -7.13
CA ARG A 380 37.59 3.85 -6.25
C ARG A 380 36.15 3.96 -6.75
N THR A 381 35.96 4.33 -8.02
CA THR A 381 34.63 4.53 -8.61
C THR A 381 33.83 3.22 -8.63
N LEU A 382 34.45 2.13 -9.06
CA LEU A 382 33.79 0.82 -9.10
C LEU A 382 33.51 0.26 -7.69
N THR A 383 34.41 0.44 -6.73
CA THR A 383 34.17 -0.01 -5.35
C THR A 383 32.96 0.69 -4.76
N PHE A 384 32.89 2.03 -4.87
CA PHE A 384 31.74 2.77 -4.34
C PHE A 384 30.44 2.53 -5.10
N GLY A 385 30.53 2.30 -6.42
CA GLY A 385 29.41 1.83 -7.22
C GLY A 385 28.84 0.50 -6.68
N LEU A 386 29.71 -0.48 -6.38
CA LEU A 386 29.30 -1.76 -5.80
C LEU A 386 28.81 -1.65 -4.36
N VAL A 387 29.44 -0.80 -3.54
CA VAL A 387 29.02 -0.55 -2.15
C VAL A 387 27.61 0.03 -2.09
N LEU A 388 27.33 1.06 -2.89
CA LEU A 388 26.00 1.65 -2.99
C LEU A 388 24.98 0.73 -3.64
N LEU A 389 25.42 -0.21 -4.50
CA LEU A 389 24.54 -1.19 -5.10
C LEU A 389 24.13 -2.29 -4.10
N VAL A 390 25.11 -2.84 -3.37
CA VAL A 390 24.93 -4.05 -2.55
C VAL A 390 24.48 -3.73 -1.13
N ILE A 391 25.13 -2.79 -0.43
CA ILE A 391 24.86 -2.58 1.01
C ILE A 391 23.40 -2.17 1.27
N PRO A 392 22.81 -1.20 0.53
CA PRO A 392 21.39 -0.86 0.71
C PRO A 392 20.42 -1.98 0.33
N PHE A 393 20.85 -2.96 -0.49
CA PHE A 393 20.02 -4.10 -0.86
C PHE A 393 20.02 -5.22 0.19
N LEU A 394 21.05 -5.29 1.04
CA LEU A 394 21.25 -6.40 1.98
C LEU A 394 20.03 -6.70 2.86
N PRO A 395 19.33 -5.73 3.47
CA PRO A 395 18.17 -6.04 4.31
C PRO A 395 16.98 -6.63 3.54
N ALA A 396 16.95 -6.51 2.21
CA ALA A 396 15.91 -7.12 1.38
C ALA A 396 16.37 -8.40 0.65
N SER A 397 17.61 -8.82 0.84
CA SER A 397 18.21 -9.93 0.10
C SER A 397 17.71 -11.32 0.52
N ASN A 398 17.01 -11.47 1.64
CA ASN A 398 16.75 -12.78 2.28
C ASN A 398 18.01 -13.47 2.85
N LEU A 399 19.18 -12.83 2.87
CA LEU A 399 20.41 -13.42 3.38
C LEU A 399 20.42 -13.57 4.91
N PHE A 400 19.99 -12.53 5.63
CA PHE A 400 20.03 -12.50 7.09
C PHE A 400 18.72 -12.93 7.74
N PHE A 401 17.60 -12.62 7.10
CA PHE A 401 16.27 -12.91 7.59
C PHE A 401 15.31 -13.04 6.41
N ARG A 402 14.23 -13.80 6.62
CA ARG A 402 13.17 -13.97 5.65
C ARG A 402 12.45 -12.65 5.36
N VAL A 403 12.26 -12.35 4.08
CA VAL A 403 11.54 -11.17 3.62
C VAL A 403 10.20 -11.59 3.02
N GLY A 404 9.15 -10.81 3.27
CA GLY A 404 7.76 -11.09 2.86
C GLY A 404 7.39 -10.69 1.44
N PHE A 405 8.35 -10.54 0.53
CA PHE A 405 8.08 -10.27 -0.87
C PHE A 405 9.13 -10.95 -1.75
N VAL A 406 8.74 -11.26 -2.98
CA VAL A 406 9.64 -11.80 -4.01
C VAL A 406 10.54 -10.70 -4.57
N ILE A 407 9.93 -9.65 -5.13
CA ILE A 407 10.57 -8.46 -5.68
C ILE A 407 9.72 -7.26 -5.25
N ALA A 408 10.38 -6.14 -4.91
CA ALA A 408 9.72 -4.87 -4.64
C ALA A 408 10.59 -3.75 -5.21
N GLU A 409 10.06 -2.96 -6.14
CA GLU A 409 10.82 -1.94 -6.87
C GLU A 409 11.36 -0.87 -5.92
N ARG A 410 10.54 -0.46 -4.96
CA ARG A 410 10.90 0.47 -3.88
C ARG A 410 12.18 0.12 -3.11
N VAL A 411 12.53 -1.16 -3.01
CA VAL A 411 13.77 -1.59 -2.32
C VAL A 411 15.01 -1.17 -3.10
N LEU A 412 14.91 -1.10 -4.42
CA LEU A 412 16.04 -0.76 -5.29
C LEU A 412 16.33 0.73 -5.30
N TYR A 413 15.49 1.58 -4.68
CA TYR A 413 15.65 3.03 -4.73
C TYR A 413 17.05 3.50 -4.35
N LEU A 414 17.60 3.08 -3.20
CA LEU A 414 18.98 3.43 -2.82
C LEU A 414 20.04 2.70 -3.66
N SER A 415 19.81 1.42 -3.97
CA SER A 415 20.75 0.59 -4.74
C SER A 415 20.98 1.07 -6.18
N THR A 416 19.99 1.73 -6.78
CA THR A 416 20.13 2.34 -8.12
C THR A 416 21.24 3.39 -8.16
N ALA A 417 21.57 4.04 -7.04
CA ALA A 417 22.66 5.01 -6.99
C ALA A 417 23.99 4.37 -7.37
N GLY A 418 24.24 3.16 -6.84
CA GLY A 418 25.41 2.36 -7.20
C GLY A 418 25.41 1.94 -8.66
N TYR A 419 24.26 1.48 -9.16
CA TYR A 419 24.09 1.14 -10.59
C TYR A 419 24.37 2.33 -11.51
N CYS A 420 23.78 3.50 -11.24
CA CYS A 420 23.93 4.69 -12.07
C CYS A 420 25.38 5.18 -12.10
N LEU A 421 26.10 5.06 -10.98
CA LEU A 421 27.52 5.39 -10.91
C LEU A 421 28.37 4.44 -11.77
N VAL A 422 28.12 3.12 -11.68
CA VAL A 422 28.81 2.12 -12.51
C VAL A 422 28.48 2.31 -14.00
N LEU A 423 27.22 2.63 -14.33
CA LEU A 423 26.78 2.89 -15.70
C LEU A 423 27.46 4.12 -16.31
N ALA A 424 27.51 5.23 -15.57
CA ALA A 424 28.18 6.46 -16.01
C ALA A 424 29.67 6.21 -16.25
N TYR A 425 30.33 5.49 -15.35
CA TYR A 425 31.73 5.07 -15.51
C TYR A 425 31.91 4.16 -16.73
N ALA A 426 31.10 3.11 -16.87
CA ALA A 426 31.20 2.15 -17.96
C ALA A 426 31.00 2.82 -19.33
N GLY A 427 30.01 3.69 -19.46
CA GLY A 427 29.76 4.45 -20.69
C GLY A 427 30.93 5.36 -21.05
N ALA A 428 31.48 6.10 -20.08
CA ALA A 428 32.65 6.94 -20.30
C ALA A 428 33.90 6.12 -20.65
N HIS A 429 34.11 4.98 -19.99
CA HIS A 429 35.23 4.07 -20.27
C HIS A 429 35.13 3.46 -21.68
N CYS A 430 33.94 3.02 -22.11
CA CYS A 430 33.69 2.55 -23.47
C CYS A 430 33.96 3.66 -24.50
N CYS A 431 33.56 4.90 -24.23
CA CYS A 431 33.87 6.05 -25.08
C CYS A 431 35.39 6.33 -25.19
N CYS A 432 36.15 6.07 -24.13
CA CYS A 432 37.61 6.16 -24.15
C CYS A 432 38.24 5.04 -25.00
N ARG A 433 37.74 3.80 -24.84
CA ARG A 433 38.27 2.58 -25.46
C ARG A 433 37.95 2.49 -26.95
N TRP A 434 36.75 2.89 -27.36
CA TRP A 434 36.25 2.81 -28.73
C TRP A 434 36.09 4.20 -29.35
N ARG A 435 37.21 4.92 -29.50
CA ARG A 435 37.23 6.31 -29.99
C ARG A 435 36.51 6.51 -31.33
N LYS A 436 36.61 5.54 -32.25
CA LYS A 436 35.90 5.57 -33.56
C LYS A 436 34.38 5.65 -33.41
N HIS A 437 33.82 4.96 -32.41
CA HIS A 437 32.38 4.92 -32.14
C HIS A 437 31.94 5.85 -31.01
N LYS A 438 32.82 6.78 -30.57
CA LYS A 438 32.55 7.66 -29.42
C LYS A 438 31.21 8.42 -29.56
N LYS A 439 30.97 9.07 -30.70
CA LYS A 439 29.72 9.84 -30.91
C LYS A 439 28.48 8.95 -30.85
N LEU A 440 28.56 7.74 -31.41
CA LEU A 440 27.47 6.75 -31.36
C LEU A 440 27.18 6.31 -29.93
N LEU A 441 28.23 5.99 -29.15
CA LEU A 441 28.09 5.61 -27.73
C LEU A 441 27.51 6.76 -26.89
N GLN A 442 27.99 7.99 -27.12
CA GLN A 442 27.47 9.19 -26.47
C GLN A 442 25.99 9.42 -26.80
N ALA A 443 25.60 9.27 -28.08
CA ALA A 443 24.20 9.35 -28.50
C ALA A 443 23.36 8.23 -27.86
N ALA A 444 23.88 7.01 -27.78
CA ALA A 444 23.20 5.88 -27.13
C ALA A 444 22.97 6.12 -25.63
N MET A 445 23.92 6.73 -24.92
CA MET A 445 23.76 7.09 -23.51
C MET A 445 22.68 8.16 -23.31
N LEU A 446 22.64 9.19 -24.16
CA LEU A 446 21.60 10.23 -24.11
C LEU A 446 20.23 9.66 -24.51
N ALA A 447 20.17 8.75 -25.49
CA ALA A 447 18.94 8.07 -25.88
C ALA A 447 18.42 7.16 -24.76
N LEU A 448 19.29 6.44 -24.06
CA LEU A 448 18.93 5.66 -22.87
C LEU A 448 18.35 6.55 -21.77
N LEU A 449 18.97 7.71 -21.51
CA LEU A 449 18.45 8.68 -20.55
C LEU A 449 17.06 9.19 -20.97
N GLY A 450 16.88 9.56 -22.23
CA GLY A 450 15.58 10.00 -22.76
C GLY A 450 14.51 8.91 -22.67
N MET A 451 14.85 7.66 -23.00
CA MET A 451 13.97 6.50 -22.86
C MET A 451 13.56 6.29 -21.40
N ASN A 452 14.50 6.43 -20.47
CA ASN A 452 14.26 6.35 -19.03
C ASN A 452 13.31 7.45 -18.55
N VAL A 453 13.46 8.68 -19.02
CA VAL A 453 12.53 9.79 -18.72
C VAL A 453 11.11 9.47 -19.22
N VAL A 454 10.97 9.04 -20.48
CA VAL A 454 9.67 8.65 -21.06
C VAL A 454 9.06 7.47 -20.29
N ARG A 455 9.88 6.48 -19.92
CA ARG A 455 9.42 5.30 -19.19
C ARG A 455 8.96 5.64 -17.78
N CYS A 456 9.63 6.58 -17.09
CA CYS A 456 9.17 7.13 -15.81
C CYS A 456 7.81 7.78 -15.98
N ALA A 457 7.67 8.73 -16.91
CA ALA A 457 6.40 9.43 -17.14
C ALA A 457 5.26 8.46 -17.48
N HIS A 458 5.50 7.48 -18.36
CA HIS A 458 4.48 6.48 -18.65
C HIS A 458 4.15 5.63 -17.42
N ARG A 459 5.15 5.21 -16.63
CA ARG A 459 4.91 4.40 -15.43
C ARG A 459 4.17 5.20 -14.37
N SER A 460 4.53 6.46 -14.13
CA SER A 460 3.91 7.31 -13.09
C SER A 460 2.46 7.61 -13.41
N GLN A 461 2.12 7.77 -14.69
CA GLN A 461 0.72 7.89 -15.12
C GLN A 461 -0.10 6.65 -14.73
N GLN A 462 0.47 5.44 -14.77
CA GLN A 462 -0.25 4.22 -14.37
C GLN A 462 -0.58 4.20 -12.87
N TRP A 463 0.15 4.95 -12.04
CA TRP A 463 -0.10 5.06 -10.60
C TRP A 463 -1.18 6.09 -10.24
N THR A 464 -1.79 6.77 -11.21
CA THR A 464 -2.82 7.80 -10.95
C THR A 464 -4.15 7.25 -10.46
N SER A 465 -4.49 6.00 -10.80
CA SER A 465 -5.72 5.34 -10.36
C SER A 465 -5.51 3.84 -10.16
N GLU A 466 -6.33 3.23 -9.30
CA GLU A 466 -6.30 1.78 -9.10
C GLU A 466 -6.59 1.02 -10.40
N GLN A 467 -7.51 1.54 -11.22
CA GLN A 467 -7.87 0.95 -12.50
C GLN A 467 -6.67 0.88 -13.45
N SER A 468 -5.94 1.99 -13.64
CA SER A 468 -4.76 2.03 -14.51
C SER A 468 -3.63 1.18 -13.94
N LEU A 469 -3.43 1.20 -12.62
CA LEU A 469 -2.35 0.49 -11.95
C LEU A 469 -2.52 -1.02 -12.10
N PHE A 470 -3.69 -1.55 -11.75
CA PHE A 470 -3.97 -2.98 -11.80
C PHE A 470 -4.07 -3.49 -13.24
N THR A 471 -4.68 -2.71 -14.15
CA THR A 471 -4.76 -3.10 -15.56
C THR A 471 -3.38 -3.14 -16.22
N SER A 472 -2.48 -2.20 -15.89
CA SER A 472 -1.11 -2.21 -16.42
C SER A 472 -0.34 -3.48 -16.03
N ALA A 473 -0.60 -4.01 -14.83
CA ALA A 473 0.05 -5.21 -14.33
C ALA A 473 -0.35 -6.48 -15.09
N LEU A 474 -1.50 -6.53 -15.75
CA LEU A 474 -1.90 -7.67 -16.57
C LEU A 474 -0.93 -7.92 -17.74
N SER A 475 -0.30 -6.87 -18.27
CA SER A 475 0.70 -7.00 -19.34
C SER A 475 2.05 -7.56 -18.86
N VAL A 476 2.28 -7.53 -17.55
CA VAL A 476 3.56 -7.84 -16.90
C VAL A 476 3.47 -9.18 -16.17
N CYS A 477 2.47 -9.33 -15.30
CA CYS A 477 2.18 -10.54 -14.53
C CYS A 477 0.78 -11.10 -14.88
N PRO A 478 0.52 -11.58 -16.12
CA PRO A 478 -0.80 -12.09 -16.51
C PRO A 478 -1.23 -13.33 -15.73
N LEU A 479 -0.31 -14.02 -15.07
CA LEU A 479 -0.57 -15.21 -14.26
C LEU A 479 -0.66 -14.92 -12.75
N ASN A 480 -0.70 -13.65 -12.35
CA ASN A 480 -0.83 -13.28 -10.94
C ASN A 480 -2.30 -13.19 -10.52
N ALA A 481 -2.74 -14.07 -9.63
CA ALA A 481 -4.12 -14.13 -9.15
C ALA A 481 -4.57 -12.83 -8.45
N LYS A 482 -3.69 -12.14 -7.72
CA LYS A 482 -3.99 -10.86 -7.04
C LYS A 482 -4.24 -9.74 -8.03
N VAL A 483 -3.54 -9.73 -9.17
CA VAL A 483 -3.79 -8.76 -10.25
C VAL A 483 -5.19 -8.94 -10.81
N HIS A 484 -5.57 -10.18 -11.18
CA HIS A 484 -6.92 -10.47 -11.67
C HIS A 484 -8.00 -10.14 -10.64
N TYR A 485 -7.78 -10.50 -9.36
CA TYR A 485 -8.70 -10.14 -8.28
C TYR A 485 -8.91 -8.63 -8.15
N ASN A 486 -7.83 -7.85 -8.14
CA ASN A 486 -7.91 -6.39 -8.00
C ASN A 486 -8.56 -5.72 -9.21
N VAL A 487 -8.30 -6.20 -10.43
CA VAL A 487 -9.02 -5.75 -11.64
C VAL A 487 -10.52 -6.09 -11.55
N GLY A 488 -10.85 -7.32 -11.14
CA GLY A 488 -12.23 -7.75 -10.93
C GLY A 488 -12.97 -6.92 -9.87
N LYS A 489 -12.30 -6.60 -8.76
CA LYS A 489 -12.81 -5.72 -7.72
C LYS A 489 -13.11 -4.32 -8.25
N ASN A 490 -12.14 -3.70 -8.92
CA ASN A 490 -12.32 -2.37 -9.48
C ASN A 490 -13.49 -2.34 -10.49
N LEU A 491 -13.63 -3.36 -11.34
CA LEU A 491 -14.76 -3.48 -12.28
C LEU A 491 -16.11 -3.65 -11.57
N ALA A 492 -16.16 -4.44 -10.49
CA ALA A 492 -17.37 -4.63 -9.69
C ALA A 492 -17.80 -3.32 -9.00
N ASP A 493 -16.84 -2.58 -8.44
CA ASP A 493 -17.08 -1.29 -7.77
C ASP A 493 -17.63 -0.23 -8.75
N HIS A 494 -17.29 -0.32 -10.05
CA HIS A 494 -17.84 0.51 -11.12
C HIS A 494 -19.12 -0.06 -11.77
N GLY A 495 -19.72 -1.11 -11.19
CA GLY A 495 -20.97 -1.72 -11.66
C GLY A 495 -20.83 -2.68 -12.85
N ASN A 496 -19.63 -2.93 -13.38
CA ASN A 496 -19.40 -3.89 -14.46
C ASN A 496 -19.21 -5.31 -13.92
N GLN A 497 -20.28 -5.85 -13.32
CA GLN A 497 -20.27 -7.16 -12.67
C GLN A 497 -19.95 -8.31 -13.65
N SER A 498 -20.37 -8.23 -14.91
CA SER A 498 -20.12 -9.28 -15.90
C SER A 498 -18.64 -9.43 -16.25
N ALA A 499 -17.91 -8.31 -16.41
CA ALA A 499 -16.47 -8.35 -16.60
C ALA A 499 -15.75 -8.79 -15.31
N ALA A 500 -16.22 -8.32 -14.15
CA ALA A 500 -15.66 -8.71 -12.85
C ALA A 500 -15.67 -10.23 -12.62
N ILE A 501 -16.77 -10.92 -12.97
CA ILE A 501 -16.89 -12.38 -12.87
C ILE A 501 -15.76 -13.08 -13.64
N LYS A 502 -15.44 -12.63 -14.86
CA LYS A 502 -14.36 -13.23 -15.68
C LYS A 502 -13.03 -13.16 -14.96
N TYR A 503 -12.69 -11.99 -14.41
CA TYR A 503 -11.44 -11.77 -13.69
C TYR A 503 -11.39 -12.52 -12.35
N TYR A 504 -12.49 -12.58 -11.61
CA TYR A 504 -12.53 -13.38 -10.38
C TYR A 504 -12.42 -14.88 -10.64
N ARG A 505 -13.08 -15.41 -11.68
CA ARG A 505 -12.90 -16.81 -12.10
C ARG A 505 -11.45 -17.10 -12.47
N GLU A 506 -10.79 -16.18 -13.18
CA GLU A 506 -9.38 -16.33 -13.52
C GLU A 506 -8.47 -16.27 -12.28
N ALA A 507 -8.75 -15.39 -11.32
CA ALA A 507 -8.04 -15.34 -10.04
C ALA A 507 -8.17 -16.67 -9.26
N VAL A 508 -9.38 -17.25 -9.19
CA VAL A 508 -9.62 -18.56 -8.55
C VAL A 508 -8.96 -19.70 -9.34
N ARG A 509 -8.95 -19.65 -10.68
CA ARG A 509 -8.25 -20.63 -11.52
C ARG A 509 -6.74 -20.61 -11.27
N LEU A 510 -6.14 -19.43 -11.20
CA LEU A 510 -4.70 -19.23 -10.96
C LEU A 510 -4.31 -19.57 -9.52
N HIS A 511 -5.16 -19.24 -8.55
CA HIS A 511 -4.95 -19.59 -7.15
C HIS A 511 -6.23 -20.19 -6.53
N PRO A 512 -6.42 -21.52 -6.59
CA PRO A 512 -7.61 -22.20 -6.06
C PRO A 512 -7.81 -22.09 -4.54
N LYS A 513 -6.88 -21.48 -3.81
CA LYS A 513 -7.02 -21.19 -2.37
C LYS A 513 -7.38 -19.73 -2.07
N TYR A 514 -7.69 -18.91 -3.10
CA TYR A 514 -7.93 -17.49 -2.93
C TYR A 514 -9.33 -17.17 -2.38
N VAL A 515 -9.52 -17.32 -1.07
CA VAL A 515 -10.84 -17.20 -0.42
C VAL A 515 -11.51 -15.83 -0.61
N HIS A 516 -10.75 -14.74 -0.72
CA HIS A 516 -11.31 -13.41 -0.97
C HIS A 516 -11.91 -13.29 -2.39
N ALA A 517 -11.26 -13.87 -3.40
CA ALA A 517 -11.81 -13.92 -4.76
C ALA A 517 -13.06 -14.80 -4.81
N MET A 518 -13.06 -15.96 -4.13
CA MET A 518 -14.22 -16.83 -4.01
C MET A 518 -15.41 -16.13 -3.35
N ASN A 519 -15.18 -15.41 -2.25
CA ASN A 519 -16.22 -14.67 -1.55
C ASN A 519 -16.85 -13.57 -2.40
N ASN A 520 -16.03 -12.76 -3.09
CA ASN A 520 -16.55 -11.68 -3.92
C ASN A 520 -17.27 -12.22 -5.17
N LEU A 521 -16.74 -13.27 -5.79
CA LEU A 521 -17.40 -13.97 -6.89
C LEU A 521 -18.74 -14.56 -6.44
N GLY A 522 -18.76 -15.27 -5.32
CA GLY A 522 -19.98 -15.85 -4.75
C GLY A 522 -21.04 -14.80 -4.42
N ASN A 523 -20.65 -13.62 -3.94
CA ASN A 523 -21.60 -12.52 -3.71
C ASN A 523 -22.25 -12.02 -5.00
N ILE A 524 -21.47 -11.84 -6.08
CA ILE A 524 -22.00 -11.40 -7.38
C ILE A 524 -22.90 -12.49 -8.00
N LEU A 525 -22.48 -13.75 -7.93
CA LEU A 525 -23.28 -14.87 -8.46
C LEU A 525 -24.62 -15.03 -7.72
N LYS A 526 -24.62 -14.81 -6.40
CA LYS A 526 -25.86 -14.73 -5.61
C LYS A 526 -26.79 -13.64 -6.13
N GLU A 527 -26.29 -12.43 -6.41
CA GLU A 527 -27.08 -11.32 -6.96
C GLU A 527 -27.65 -11.63 -8.35
N LYS A 528 -26.94 -12.45 -9.15
CA LYS A 528 -27.40 -12.97 -10.44
C LYS A 528 -28.28 -14.22 -10.35
N ASN A 529 -28.61 -14.68 -9.13
CA ASN A 529 -29.38 -15.90 -8.88
C ASN A 529 -28.68 -17.20 -9.37
N GLU A 530 -27.36 -17.18 -9.57
CA GLU A 530 -26.51 -18.35 -9.84
C GLU A 530 -26.10 -19.01 -8.51
N LEU A 531 -27.09 -19.48 -7.75
CA LEU A 531 -26.95 -19.84 -6.33
C LEU A 531 -26.09 -21.09 -6.09
N GLN A 532 -26.07 -22.05 -7.02
CA GLN A 532 -25.32 -23.32 -6.87
C GLN A 532 -23.80 -23.09 -6.91
N GLU A 533 -23.28 -22.39 -7.93
CA GLU A 533 -21.85 -22.05 -8.01
C GLU A 533 -21.44 -21.15 -6.83
N ALA A 534 -22.32 -20.23 -6.40
CA ALA A 534 -22.07 -19.40 -5.22
C ALA A 534 -21.92 -20.26 -3.93
N GLU A 535 -22.78 -21.25 -3.71
CA GLU A 535 -22.69 -22.16 -2.57
C GLU A 535 -21.40 -22.97 -2.60
N GLU A 536 -21.00 -23.51 -3.76
CA GLU A 536 -19.77 -24.27 -3.93
C GLU A 536 -18.54 -23.43 -3.57
N LEU A 537 -18.41 -22.24 -4.19
CA LEU A 537 -17.30 -21.33 -3.95
C LEU A 537 -17.19 -20.90 -2.48
N LEU A 538 -18.32 -20.53 -1.87
CA LEU A 538 -18.34 -20.09 -0.47
C LEU A 538 -18.08 -21.24 0.49
N SER A 539 -18.56 -22.45 0.19
CA SER A 539 -18.26 -23.67 0.96
C SER A 539 -16.77 -24.01 0.90
N THR A 540 -16.15 -23.90 -0.29
CA THR A 540 -14.70 -24.07 -0.43
C THR A 540 -13.94 -22.98 0.32
N ALA A 541 -14.38 -21.73 0.26
CA ALA A 541 -13.73 -20.61 0.96
C ALA A 541 -13.68 -20.83 2.48
N VAL A 542 -14.79 -21.24 3.11
CA VAL A 542 -14.84 -21.51 4.55
C VAL A 542 -14.13 -22.80 4.95
N HIS A 543 -13.97 -23.76 4.03
CA HIS A 543 -13.16 -24.95 4.25
C HIS A 543 -11.67 -24.61 4.28
N ILE A 544 -11.20 -23.76 3.36
CA ILE A 544 -9.80 -23.30 3.31
C ILE A 544 -9.49 -22.37 4.48
N GLN A 545 -10.38 -21.41 4.76
CA GLN A 545 -10.21 -20.44 5.82
C GLN A 545 -11.45 -20.40 6.75
N PRO A 546 -11.49 -21.28 7.78
CA PRO A 546 -12.63 -21.36 8.68
C PRO A 546 -12.93 -20.07 9.43
N ASP A 547 -11.92 -19.25 9.74
CA ASP A 547 -12.11 -17.99 10.49
C ASP A 547 -12.63 -16.82 9.64
N PHE A 548 -12.88 -17.03 8.33
CA PHE A 548 -13.39 -15.99 7.45
C PHE A 548 -14.91 -15.77 7.62
N ALA A 549 -15.26 -15.02 8.67
CA ALA A 549 -16.66 -14.79 9.07
C ALA A 549 -17.57 -14.23 7.95
N ALA A 550 -17.05 -13.41 7.04
CA ALA A 550 -17.83 -12.86 5.93
C ALA A 550 -18.27 -13.94 4.93
N ALA A 551 -17.40 -14.92 4.63
CA ALA A 551 -17.74 -16.04 3.75
C ALA A 551 -18.82 -16.94 4.38
N TRP A 552 -18.76 -17.18 5.70
CA TRP A 552 -19.81 -17.92 6.43
C TRP A 552 -21.17 -17.22 6.36
N MET A 553 -21.22 -15.90 6.55
CA MET A 553 -22.47 -15.14 6.45
C MET A 553 -23.03 -15.22 5.02
N ASN A 554 -22.18 -15.02 4.01
CA ASN A 554 -22.60 -15.11 2.61
C ASN A 554 -23.06 -16.53 2.24
N LEU A 555 -22.39 -17.57 2.76
CA LEU A 555 -22.81 -18.95 2.58
C LEU A 555 -24.21 -19.18 3.18
N GLY A 556 -24.46 -18.66 4.38
CA GLY A 556 -25.78 -18.74 5.02
C GLY A 556 -26.88 -18.05 4.20
N ILE A 557 -26.60 -16.90 3.59
CA ILE A 557 -27.56 -16.19 2.73
C ILE A 557 -27.90 -17.02 1.48
N VAL A 558 -26.88 -17.59 0.83
CA VAL A 558 -27.07 -18.44 -0.35
C VAL A 558 -27.84 -19.72 0.01
N GLN A 559 -27.49 -20.37 1.11
CA GLN A 559 -28.17 -21.57 1.61
C GLN A 559 -29.63 -21.27 1.98
N ASN A 560 -29.92 -20.11 2.59
CA ASN A 560 -31.29 -19.69 2.86
C ASN A 560 -32.10 -19.53 1.56
N SER A 561 -31.50 -18.90 0.55
CA SER A 561 -32.13 -18.71 -0.78
C SER A 561 -32.38 -20.05 -1.49
N LEU A 562 -31.54 -21.05 -1.24
CA LEU A 562 -31.71 -22.44 -1.69
C LEU A 562 -32.64 -23.28 -0.80
N LYS A 563 -33.27 -22.68 0.22
CA LYS A 563 -34.14 -23.34 1.22
C LYS A 563 -33.44 -24.45 2.03
N LYS A 564 -32.12 -24.36 2.18
CA LYS A 564 -31.30 -25.25 3.02
C LYS A 564 -31.17 -24.67 4.43
N PHE A 565 -32.31 -24.53 5.12
CA PHE A 565 -32.43 -23.74 6.35
C PHE A 565 -31.51 -24.20 7.49
N ASP A 566 -31.39 -25.50 7.74
CA ASP A 566 -30.52 -26.03 8.79
C ASP A 566 -29.03 -25.67 8.56
N LYS A 567 -28.59 -25.75 7.31
CA LYS A 567 -27.22 -25.38 6.93
C LYS A 567 -27.02 -23.87 7.04
N ALA A 568 -28.01 -23.08 6.64
CA ALA A 568 -27.95 -21.62 6.76
C ALA A 568 -27.80 -21.18 8.21
N GLU A 569 -28.58 -21.76 9.13
CA GLU A 569 -28.48 -21.49 10.57
C GLU A 569 -27.07 -21.80 11.09
N GLN A 570 -26.51 -22.96 10.76
CA GLN A 570 -25.14 -23.34 11.14
C GLN A 570 -24.10 -22.35 10.59
N SER A 571 -24.24 -21.95 9.33
CA SER A 571 -23.35 -20.98 8.69
C SER A 571 -23.38 -19.62 9.40
N TYR A 572 -24.56 -19.11 9.76
CA TYR A 572 -24.68 -17.86 10.53
C TYR A 572 -24.06 -17.97 11.93
N TRP A 573 -24.27 -19.08 12.64
CA TRP A 573 -23.63 -19.29 13.94
C TRP A 573 -22.11 -19.39 13.84
N ASN A 574 -21.58 -20.02 12.78
CA ASN A 574 -20.14 -20.01 12.52
C ASN A 574 -19.62 -18.58 12.24
N ALA A 575 -20.32 -17.78 11.44
CA ALA A 575 -19.95 -16.39 11.21
C ALA A 575 -19.89 -15.59 12.54
N ILE A 576 -20.87 -15.76 13.42
CA ILE A 576 -20.93 -15.11 14.74
C ILE A 576 -19.82 -15.64 15.67
N LYS A 577 -19.51 -16.93 15.61
CA LYS A 577 -18.42 -17.56 16.37
C LYS A 577 -17.07 -16.91 16.05
N PHE A 578 -16.78 -16.69 14.77
CA PHE A 578 -15.53 -16.08 14.33
C PHE A 578 -15.53 -14.55 14.42
N ARG A 579 -16.71 -13.90 14.35
CA ARG A 579 -16.88 -12.45 14.54
C ARG A 579 -18.02 -12.15 15.49
N LYS A 580 -17.71 -12.00 16.79
CA LYS A 580 -18.70 -11.75 17.85
C LYS A 580 -19.54 -10.48 17.65
N LYS A 581 -18.93 -9.39 17.15
CA LYS A 581 -19.64 -8.14 16.84
C LYS A 581 -20.01 -8.10 15.35
N TYR A 582 -21.11 -8.77 15.00
CA TYR A 582 -21.57 -8.88 13.61
C TYR A 582 -23.09 -8.65 13.46
N PRO A 583 -23.56 -7.39 13.55
CA PRO A 583 -24.98 -7.07 13.59
C PRO A 583 -25.74 -7.55 12.33
N ASP A 584 -25.14 -7.42 11.14
CA ASP A 584 -25.78 -7.84 9.88
C ASP A 584 -26.00 -9.37 9.83
N CYS A 585 -25.14 -10.16 10.48
CA CYS A 585 -25.31 -11.60 10.58
C CYS A 585 -26.48 -11.98 11.50
N TYR A 586 -26.63 -11.30 12.65
CA TYR A 586 -27.80 -11.46 13.51
C TYR A 586 -29.09 -11.02 12.81
N TYR A 587 -29.03 -9.96 11.99
CA TYR A 587 -30.15 -9.55 11.16
C TYR A 587 -30.61 -10.64 10.19
N ASN A 588 -29.66 -11.25 9.47
CA ASN A 588 -29.95 -12.36 8.55
C ASN A 588 -30.42 -13.62 9.27
N LEU A 589 -29.89 -13.93 10.45
CA LEU A 589 -30.38 -15.02 11.29
C LEU A 589 -31.82 -14.79 11.74
N GLY A 590 -32.19 -13.55 12.11
CA GLY A 590 -33.57 -13.21 12.45
C GLY A 590 -34.52 -13.34 11.25
N ARG A 591 -34.06 -13.03 10.03
CA ARG A 591 -34.83 -13.28 8.80
C ARG A 591 -35.07 -14.77 8.57
N LEU A 592 -34.04 -15.60 8.74
CA LEU A 592 -34.16 -17.06 8.65
C LEU A 592 -35.20 -17.59 9.66
N TYR A 593 -35.11 -17.17 10.93
CA TYR A 593 -36.08 -17.59 11.94
C TYR A 593 -37.51 -17.12 11.68
N ALA A 594 -37.68 -15.92 11.11
CA ALA A 594 -38.98 -15.45 10.70
C ALA A 594 -39.58 -16.30 9.56
N GLU A 595 -38.74 -16.74 8.61
CA GLU A 595 -39.14 -17.63 7.50
C GLU A 595 -39.49 -19.06 7.98
N LEU A 596 -38.95 -19.48 9.12
CA LEU A 596 -39.25 -20.74 9.81
C LEU A 596 -40.38 -20.63 10.85
N ASP A 597 -41.09 -19.50 10.91
CA ASP A 597 -42.11 -19.19 11.93
C ASP A 597 -41.63 -19.27 13.40
N ARG A 598 -40.31 -19.22 13.63
CA ARG A 598 -39.67 -19.17 14.96
C ARG A 598 -39.62 -17.72 15.48
N HIS A 599 -40.79 -17.15 15.75
CA HIS A 599 -40.93 -15.71 16.02
C HIS A 599 -40.13 -15.20 17.23
N VAL A 600 -40.04 -15.98 18.31
CA VAL A 600 -39.27 -15.60 19.52
C VAL A 600 -37.78 -15.51 19.21
N ASP A 601 -37.25 -16.49 18.45
CA ASP A 601 -35.85 -16.51 18.05
C ASP A 601 -35.53 -15.36 17.08
N ALA A 602 -36.44 -15.06 16.15
CA ALA A 602 -36.32 -13.92 15.25
C ALA A 602 -36.21 -12.58 16.00
N LEU A 603 -37.09 -12.35 16.98
CA LEU A 603 -37.04 -11.15 17.83
C LEU A 603 -35.73 -11.07 18.61
N ASN A 604 -35.27 -12.18 19.20
CA ASN A 604 -34.01 -12.22 19.94
C ASN A 604 -32.80 -11.91 19.03
N ALA A 605 -32.79 -12.47 17.81
CA ALA A 605 -31.73 -12.21 16.83
C ALA A 605 -31.71 -10.72 16.40
N TRP A 606 -32.86 -10.14 16.05
CA TRP A 606 -32.92 -8.71 15.70
C TRP A 606 -32.63 -7.78 16.89
N ARG A 607 -32.99 -8.18 18.11
CA ARG A 607 -32.59 -7.47 19.33
C ARG A 607 -31.07 -7.48 19.51
N ASN A 608 -30.41 -8.62 19.29
CA ASN A 608 -28.95 -8.69 19.31
C ASN A 608 -28.32 -7.80 18.23
N ALA A 609 -28.88 -7.76 17.02
CA ALA A 609 -28.42 -6.88 15.94
C ALA A 609 -28.49 -5.39 16.36
N THR A 610 -29.61 -4.97 16.95
CA THR A 610 -29.82 -3.58 17.41
C THR A 610 -29.03 -3.23 18.66
N MET A 611 -28.76 -4.18 19.56
CA MET A 611 -27.84 -3.99 20.69
C MET A 611 -26.40 -3.76 20.23
N LEU A 612 -25.95 -4.47 19.18
CA LEU A 612 -24.63 -4.29 18.60
C LEU A 612 -24.53 -3.03 17.73
N LYS A 613 -25.62 -2.68 17.03
CA LYS A 613 -25.73 -1.53 16.14
C LYS A 613 -27.09 -0.85 16.35
N SER A 614 -27.12 0.15 17.21
CA SER A 614 -28.37 0.83 17.63
C SER A 614 -29.13 1.50 16.47
N ASP A 615 -28.42 1.92 15.41
CA ASP A 615 -28.97 2.54 14.21
C ASP A 615 -29.36 1.53 13.11
N HIS A 616 -29.44 0.22 13.42
CA HIS A 616 -29.83 -0.82 12.47
C HIS A 616 -31.34 -0.81 12.16
N SER A 617 -31.78 0.18 11.37
CA SER A 617 -33.17 0.43 10.98
C SER A 617 -33.96 -0.81 10.57
N LEU A 618 -33.43 -1.64 9.65
CA LEU A 618 -34.14 -2.82 9.14
C LEU A 618 -34.48 -3.84 10.23
N ALA A 619 -33.64 -3.97 11.26
CA ALA A 619 -33.86 -4.92 12.36
C ALA A 619 -34.96 -4.39 13.29
N TRP A 620 -34.94 -3.09 13.62
CA TRP A 620 -36.02 -2.43 14.34
C TRP A 620 -37.36 -2.57 13.62
N ASN A 621 -37.39 -2.26 12.32
CA ASN A 621 -38.60 -2.32 11.52
C ASN A 621 -39.16 -3.75 11.44
N ASN A 622 -38.30 -4.76 11.24
CA ASN A 622 -38.73 -6.16 11.19
C ASN A 622 -39.28 -6.66 12.54
N MET A 623 -38.74 -6.20 13.68
CA MET A 623 -39.32 -6.52 14.99
C MET A 623 -40.74 -5.96 15.13
N VAL A 624 -40.96 -4.70 14.71
CA VAL A 624 -42.31 -4.08 14.75
C VAL A 624 -43.28 -4.83 13.86
N ILE A 625 -42.88 -5.15 12.63
CA ILE A 625 -43.72 -5.89 11.67
C ILE A 625 -44.06 -7.28 12.19
N LEU A 626 -43.09 -8.00 12.77
CA LEU A 626 -43.32 -9.34 13.28
C LEU A 626 -44.27 -9.34 14.49
N LEU A 627 -44.10 -8.39 15.42
CA LEU A 627 -45.01 -8.22 16.56
C LEU A 627 -46.41 -7.80 16.12
N ASP A 628 -46.51 -6.98 15.07
CA ASP A 628 -47.80 -6.60 14.47
C ASP A 628 -48.51 -7.81 13.85
N ASN A 629 -47.79 -8.62 13.08
CA ASN A 629 -48.33 -9.82 12.43
C ASN A 629 -48.73 -10.91 13.43
N THR A 630 -48.02 -11.02 14.55
CA THR A 630 -48.36 -11.96 15.64
C THR A 630 -49.42 -11.43 16.61
N GLY A 631 -49.93 -10.21 16.40
CA GLY A 631 -50.98 -9.60 17.21
C GLY A 631 -50.51 -9.01 18.55
N ASN A 632 -49.20 -9.02 18.83
CA ASN A 632 -48.63 -8.44 20.05
C ASN A 632 -48.42 -6.91 19.89
N LEU A 633 -49.54 -6.20 19.71
CA LEU A 633 -49.56 -4.78 19.35
C LEU A 633 -48.93 -3.88 20.42
N ALA A 634 -49.08 -4.22 21.70
CA ALA A 634 -48.52 -3.41 22.80
C ALA A 634 -46.99 -3.41 22.78
N GLN A 635 -46.38 -4.58 22.55
CA GLN A 635 -44.94 -4.69 22.41
C GLN A 635 -44.44 -4.06 21.10
N ALA A 636 -45.20 -4.21 20.01
CA ALA A 636 -44.87 -3.57 18.73
C ALA A 636 -44.80 -2.03 18.87
N GLU A 637 -45.76 -1.44 19.59
CA GLU A 637 -45.77 0.00 19.88
C GLU A 637 -44.56 0.41 20.73
N LEU A 638 -44.26 -0.33 21.79
CA LEU A 638 -43.12 -0.03 22.67
C LEU A 638 -41.81 -0.04 21.88
N ILE A 639 -41.55 -1.12 21.14
CA ILE A 639 -40.34 -1.28 20.31
C ILE A 639 -40.26 -0.20 19.24
N GLY A 640 -41.36 0.11 18.56
CA GLY A 640 -41.38 1.18 17.55
C GLY A 640 -41.08 2.56 18.14
N LYS A 641 -41.63 2.88 19.32
CA LYS A 641 -41.34 4.14 20.04
C LYS A 641 -39.89 4.19 20.51
N GLU A 642 -39.32 3.09 21.01
CA GLU A 642 -37.90 3.00 21.36
C GLU A 642 -37.00 3.22 20.15
N ALA A 643 -37.29 2.56 19.04
CA ALA A 643 -36.53 2.69 17.80
C ALA A 643 -36.52 4.14 17.30
N LEU A 644 -37.66 4.85 17.34
CA LEU A 644 -37.76 6.25 16.91
C LEU A 644 -37.11 7.26 17.88
N LYS A 645 -36.86 6.89 19.14
CA LYS A 645 -36.00 7.72 20.02
C LYS A 645 -34.55 7.73 19.52
N ILE A 646 -34.08 6.62 18.95
CA ILE A 646 -32.73 6.47 18.39
C ILE A 646 -32.68 6.97 16.94
N LEU A 647 -33.71 6.67 16.16
CA LEU A 647 -33.82 6.94 14.73
C LEU A 647 -35.02 7.86 14.42
N PRO A 648 -34.99 9.13 14.84
CA PRO A 648 -36.16 10.03 14.77
C PRO A 648 -36.58 10.42 13.34
N LYS A 649 -35.77 10.13 12.32
CA LYS A 649 -36.05 10.43 10.91
C LYS A 649 -36.35 9.17 10.07
N ASP A 650 -36.50 8.01 10.70
CA ASP A 650 -36.75 6.78 9.96
C ASP A 650 -38.23 6.64 9.57
N HIS A 651 -38.53 6.95 8.31
CA HIS A 651 -39.90 6.91 7.81
C HIS A 651 -40.46 5.48 7.70
N THR A 652 -39.64 4.44 7.63
CA THR A 652 -40.10 3.05 7.53
C THR A 652 -40.63 2.56 8.87
N ILE A 653 -39.92 2.87 9.96
CA ILE A 653 -40.37 2.55 11.32
C ILE A 653 -41.61 3.39 11.69
N MET A 654 -41.64 4.68 11.31
CA MET A 654 -42.85 5.51 11.48
C MET A 654 -44.07 4.89 10.80
N PHE A 655 -43.92 4.44 9.55
CA PHE A 655 -44.99 3.78 8.81
C PHE A 655 -45.47 2.50 9.52
N SER A 656 -44.54 1.62 9.92
CA SER A 656 -44.88 0.38 10.62
C SER A 656 -45.55 0.63 11.98
N LEU A 657 -45.04 1.58 12.77
CA LEU A 657 -45.63 1.98 14.04
C LEU A 657 -47.02 2.62 13.86
N ALA A 658 -47.22 3.43 12.81
CA ALA A 658 -48.50 4.03 12.51
C ALA A 658 -49.57 2.95 12.22
N ASN A 659 -49.22 1.89 11.50
CA ASN A 659 -50.12 0.75 11.27
C ASN A 659 -50.54 0.09 12.59
N VAL A 660 -49.59 -0.17 13.50
CA VAL A 660 -49.83 -0.75 14.83
C VAL A 660 -50.79 0.12 15.64
N LEU A 661 -50.51 1.43 15.73
CA LEU A 661 -51.35 2.39 16.47
C LEU A 661 -52.77 2.48 15.88
N GLY A 662 -52.90 2.41 14.56
CA GLY A 662 -54.18 2.38 13.86
C GLY A 662 -55.00 1.14 14.20
N LYS A 663 -54.36 -0.03 14.34
CA LYS A 663 -55.01 -1.27 14.81
C LYS A 663 -55.47 -1.18 16.27
N GLN A 664 -54.72 -0.49 17.12
CA GLN A 664 -55.10 -0.19 18.50
C GLN A 664 -56.13 0.95 18.66
N GLN A 665 -56.63 1.52 17.56
CA GLN A 665 -57.57 2.66 17.56
C GLN A 665 -56.99 3.98 18.11
N LYS A 666 -55.67 4.11 18.22
CA LYS A 666 -54.97 5.36 18.59
C LYS A 666 -54.82 6.26 17.36
N TYR A 667 -55.95 6.67 16.78
CA TYR A 667 -55.99 7.24 15.44
C TYR A 667 -55.20 8.55 15.28
N LYS A 668 -55.25 9.45 16.28
CA LYS A 668 -54.50 10.73 16.24
C LYS A 668 -52.99 10.53 16.23
N GLU A 669 -52.47 9.62 17.07
CA GLU A 669 -51.04 9.31 17.09
C GLU A 669 -50.61 8.64 15.78
N SER A 670 -51.41 7.69 15.29
CA SER A 670 -51.18 7.01 14.00
C SER A 670 -51.11 8.01 12.83
N GLU A 671 -52.08 8.93 12.73
CA GLU A 671 -52.11 10.02 11.74
C GLU A 671 -50.82 10.85 11.80
N GLY A 672 -50.38 11.23 13.01
CA GLY A 672 -49.13 11.98 13.20
C GLY A 672 -47.90 11.28 12.63
N PHE A 673 -47.75 9.97 12.87
CA PHE A 673 -46.63 9.19 12.34
C PHE A 673 -46.69 9.02 10.82
N PHE A 674 -47.87 8.74 10.24
CA PHE A 674 -48.00 8.68 8.77
C PHE A 674 -47.66 10.02 8.10
N LEU A 675 -48.16 11.14 8.65
CA LEU A 675 -47.88 12.46 8.10
C LEU A 675 -46.39 12.81 8.20
N ASN A 676 -45.73 12.45 9.31
CA ASN A 676 -44.28 12.64 9.44
C ASN A 676 -43.49 11.74 8.47
N ALA A 677 -43.90 10.49 8.27
CA ALA A 677 -43.30 9.62 7.26
C ALA A 677 -43.45 10.22 5.84
N LEU A 678 -44.62 10.78 5.52
CA LEU A 678 -44.89 11.44 4.23
C LEU A 678 -44.15 12.78 4.05
N LYS A 679 -43.82 13.49 5.12
CA LYS A 679 -42.94 14.67 5.02
C LYS A 679 -41.54 14.29 4.54
N ILE A 680 -41.08 13.09 4.90
CA ILE A 680 -39.75 12.58 4.53
C ILE A 680 -39.80 11.90 3.16
N ASN A 681 -40.84 11.11 2.89
CA ASN A 681 -41.06 10.46 1.61
C ASN A 681 -42.49 10.72 1.08
N PRO A 682 -42.71 11.85 0.37
CA PRO A 682 -44.04 12.27 -0.09
C PRO A 682 -44.65 11.35 -1.16
N ASN A 683 -43.82 10.61 -1.90
CA ASN A 683 -44.26 9.80 -3.04
C ASN A 683 -44.48 8.32 -2.67
N ALA A 684 -44.55 8.00 -1.38
CA ALA A 684 -44.80 6.64 -0.91
C ALA A 684 -46.28 6.26 -1.06
N ALA A 685 -46.64 5.62 -2.18
CA ALA A 685 -48.01 5.16 -2.47
C ALA A 685 -48.57 4.30 -1.33
N SER A 686 -47.81 3.32 -0.82
CA SER A 686 -48.19 2.47 0.30
C SER A 686 -48.52 3.25 1.58
N CYS A 687 -47.79 4.34 1.85
CA CYS A 687 -48.03 5.22 3.00
C CYS A 687 -49.36 5.95 2.86
N HIS A 688 -49.66 6.49 1.67
CA HIS A 688 -50.95 7.09 1.37
C HIS A 688 -52.10 6.07 1.45
N GLY A 689 -51.92 4.87 0.92
CA GLY A 689 -52.90 3.78 0.98
C GLY A 689 -53.26 3.42 2.42
N ASN A 690 -52.26 3.20 3.28
CA ASN A 690 -52.52 2.84 4.68
C ASN A 690 -53.05 4.00 5.52
N LEU A 691 -52.64 5.25 5.24
CA LEU A 691 -53.26 6.43 5.84
C LEU A 691 -54.74 6.56 5.43
N ALA A 692 -55.09 6.23 4.19
CA ALA A 692 -56.47 6.17 3.75
C ALA A 692 -57.28 5.09 4.49
N VAL A 693 -56.68 3.91 4.71
CA VAL A 693 -57.28 2.84 5.54
C VAL A 693 -57.50 3.31 6.97
N LEU A 694 -56.54 4.02 7.56
CA LEU A 694 -56.69 4.63 8.88
C LEU A 694 -57.91 5.57 8.93
N TYR A 695 -58.01 6.51 7.99
CA TYR A 695 -59.13 7.45 7.93
C TYR A 695 -60.47 6.77 7.67
N HIS A 696 -60.48 5.73 6.84
CA HIS A 696 -61.68 4.94 6.58
C HIS A 696 -62.16 4.26 7.87
N ARG A 697 -61.26 3.67 8.66
CA ARG A 697 -61.57 3.06 9.96
C ARG A 697 -61.98 4.09 11.02
N TRP A 698 -61.38 5.28 11.00
CA TRP A 698 -61.69 6.38 11.91
C TRP A 698 -63.00 7.12 11.55
N GLY A 699 -63.55 6.90 10.35
CA GLY A 699 -64.76 7.56 9.87
C GLY A 699 -64.55 8.92 9.20
N LYS A 700 -63.30 9.34 8.97
CA LYS A 700 -62.96 10.55 8.19
C LYS A 700 -63.01 10.25 6.68
N LEU A 701 -64.21 9.99 6.16
CA LEU A 701 -64.40 9.41 4.82
C LEU A 701 -63.86 10.27 3.66
N ASP A 702 -63.95 11.60 3.74
CA ASP A 702 -63.44 12.50 2.69
C ASP A 702 -61.91 12.48 2.60
N LEU A 703 -61.24 12.47 3.76
CA LEU A 703 -59.78 12.31 3.82
C LEU A 703 -59.34 10.93 3.35
N ALA A 704 -60.10 9.89 3.70
CA ALA A 704 -59.85 8.54 3.21
C ALA A 704 -59.91 8.50 1.67
N LYS A 705 -60.96 9.08 1.08
CA LYS A 705 -61.11 9.18 -0.39
C LYS A 705 -59.90 9.87 -1.03
N LYS A 706 -59.51 11.05 -0.52
CA LYS A 706 -58.37 11.81 -1.03
C LYS A 706 -57.08 11.00 -1.04
N HIS A 707 -56.78 10.27 0.04
CA HIS A 707 -55.54 9.51 0.14
C HIS A 707 -55.58 8.19 -0.65
N TYR A 708 -56.74 7.55 -0.82
CA TYR A 708 -56.87 6.42 -1.75
C TYR A 708 -56.58 6.85 -3.19
N GLU A 709 -57.15 7.98 -3.63
CA GLU A 709 -56.92 8.54 -4.97
C GLU A 709 -55.45 8.91 -5.18
N LEU A 710 -54.81 9.51 -4.16
CA LEU A 710 -53.40 9.86 -4.23
C LEU A 710 -52.49 8.62 -4.28
N SER A 711 -52.80 7.58 -3.48
CA SER A 711 -52.10 6.30 -3.53
C SER A 711 -52.18 5.66 -4.92
N LEU A 712 -53.39 5.57 -5.49
CA LEU A 712 -53.62 4.98 -6.82
C LEU A 712 -53.05 5.83 -7.96
N LYS A 713 -52.92 7.15 -7.76
CA LYS A 713 -52.23 8.03 -8.71
C LYS A 713 -50.73 7.76 -8.74
N LEU A 714 -50.12 7.49 -7.59
CA LEU A 714 -48.69 7.18 -7.47
C LEU A 714 -48.38 5.75 -7.91
N ASP A 715 -49.22 4.80 -7.54
CA ASP A 715 -49.15 3.40 -7.97
C ASP A 715 -50.55 2.84 -8.25
N PRO A 716 -50.96 2.73 -9.53
CA PRO A 716 -52.26 2.17 -9.91
C PRO A 716 -52.46 0.71 -9.48
N LYS A 717 -51.39 -0.02 -9.17
CA LYS A 717 -51.40 -1.42 -8.72
C LYS A 717 -51.14 -1.56 -7.21
N ALA A 718 -51.24 -0.46 -6.45
CA ALA A 718 -51.02 -0.46 -5.00
C ALA A 718 -51.86 -1.57 -4.31
N PRO A 719 -51.21 -2.57 -3.68
CA PRO A 719 -51.90 -3.75 -3.15
C PRO A 719 -52.98 -3.38 -2.13
N GLY A 720 -54.17 -3.99 -2.25
CA GLY A 720 -55.31 -3.77 -1.36
C GLY A 720 -55.93 -2.36 -1.39
N THR A 721 -55.31 -1.38 -2.05
CA THR A 721 -55.77 0.02 -2.05
C THR A 721 -57.04 0.17 -2.87
N ASN A 722 -57.10 -0.45 -4.05
CA ASN A 722 -58.26 -0.36 -4.94
C ASN A 722 -59.50 -1.04 -4.34
N GLU A 723 -59.31 -2.22 -3.73
CA GLU A 723 -60.37 -2.96 -3.03
C GLU A 723 -60.94 -2.14 -1.86
N ASN A 724 -60.07 -1.62 -1.00
CA ASN A 724 -60.47 -0.77 0.13
C ASN A 724 -61.15 0.53 -0.32
N TYR A 725 -60.71 1.12 -1.44
CA TYR A 725 -61.33 2.31 -1.99
C TYR A 725 -62.75 2.02 -2.54
N ASN A 726 -62.93 0.88 -3.23
CA ASN A 726 -64.24 0.46 -3.71
C ASN A 726 -65.22 0.19 -2.55
N MET A 727 -64.74 -0.36 -1.43
CA MET A 727 -65.56 -0.49 -0.21
C MET A 727 -65.98 0.88 0.35
N LEU A 728 -65.07 1.86 0.37
CA LEU A 728 -65.40 3.23 0.79
C LEU A 728 -66.45 3.86 -0.13
N LYS A 729 -66.33 3.71 -1.46
CA LYS A 729 -67.30 4.25 -2.43
C LYS A 729 -68.71 3.72 -2.18
N ARG A 730 -68.87 2.40 -2.04
CA ARG A 730 -70.17 1.77 -1.72
C ARG A 730 -70.77 2.32 -0.42
N LYS A 731 -69.93 2.54 0.60
CA LYS A 731 -70.36 3.10 1.89
C LYS A 731 -70.78 4.56 1.78
N LEU A 732 -70.09 5.37 0.99
CA LEU A 732 -70.47 6.75 0.70
C LEU A 732 -71.79 6.84 -0.07
N GLU A 733 -71.99 5.97 -1.06
CA GLU A 733 -73.24 5.86 -1.83
C GLU A 733 -74.43 5.46 -0.94
N GLN A 734 -74.24 4.48 -0.04
CA GLN A 734 -75.27 4.12 0.96
C GLN A 734 -75.63 5.29 1.87
N ARG A 735 -74.63 6.06 2.33
CA ARG A 735 -74.85 7.22 3.20
C ARG A 735 -75.60 8.35 2.49
N GLN A 736 -75.35 8.55 1.20
CA GLN A 736 -76.11 9.51 0.39
C GLN A 736 -77.56 9.08 0.17
N ARG A 737 -77.82 7.78 0.00
CA ARG A 737 -79.18 7.22 -0.13
C ARG A 737 -80.01 7.22 1.16
N THR A 738 -79.37 7.37 2.32
CA THR A 738 -80.03 7.37 3.65
C THR A 738 -80.15 8.78 4.23
N ALA A 739 -79.51 9.77 3.62
CA ALA A 739 -79.54 11.18 4.04
C ALA A 739 -80.38 12.07 3.11
N GLY A 740 -80.84 11.55 1.97
CA GLY A 740 -81.89 12.14 1.14
C GLY A 740 -83.18 11.38 1.32
#